data_AF-A0A8T4Y1J9-F1
#
_entry.id   AF-A0A8T4Y1J9-F1
#
_cell.length_a   1.000
_cell.length_b   1.000
_cell.length_c   1.000
_cell.angle_alpha   90.00
_cell.angle_beta   90.00
_cell.angle_gamma   90.00
#
_symmetry.space_group_name_H-M   'P 1'
#
loop_
_entity.id
_entity.type
_entity.pdbx_description
1 polymer ?
#
loop_
_entity_poly.entity_id
_entity_poly.type
_entity_poly.pdbx_seq_one_letter_code
_entity_poly.pdbx_strand_id
1 'polypeptide(L)'
;MRKSKTMKGSLSDFKAKSKVVKKKLKPPRGEERKKIVLEKFRKLGEDIYYKLEAGEFPYLKIPSRSTKNIIYDPKLRQFVLGERFFVRSAKNIRHLRPLTQLVWVAYTANMLCNMDKTSTLRDIYYMAQADNIDFNDQQESDEVITELETVLGVAREEFNIFPEERSAIFGDLTIEYTVRDYKGIKVNLTMHPDGLVIGPTLTRADFIQCEADKVIVIEKGAMFTRFIEEKVHKKFKAILIHTAGQPPRATRRLIRRLNLELNLPVYVFVDGDPWGMHIAQVILSGSARAGHIPELATPDALWAGVYASVTEDEPILILKNGLIRHEKISKVINPILENKDLLNHTDIKALSCSENGEVRLQKVKAVMRHVYDKPIYEIVTKGGYRVKVTGEHSIEIFNKDAYKFECKPARFLKPGDLVASCFKVPNIASINVINLASLILSEDKDLGEKIFVEGPSANDLMALILKKYPKNVIRREYSEVRRRKVKLSYFFKEGLIPDEGFIRLKYSNVNRLPLKIPVTGEFGRLLGYHVAEGNLNPNYCELTFGLNEREYVEDAVKCIREVFGLTPKLYRRPHKLTIIYGGRLLREIFERVFQIGNSAENKQVPFIMFNVNDYVKKEFIKGCFRGDKMINYHTNTRLTLKTVSRKLASDLIILLRQLGCVAYCWEVGDYQIVGVSETGNILDIVHELCNRSLNAKSRLLSIPAELVYNLRHEMRKAVPYGERTKLHKLLFTNGGRGRVGYERLKMAFQLMKESVINEKLRSLKTLVENGVVLLPIVKVKTIDNTKTIVYDVEVGEPHTFTGGLGALILHNSDIVKYKLPSDPLTKVDLKRLEELKRDPRYKDELWQKEIATFQRIKRKSEQEAFSRYGLTFIVSNYLPQRLKELNRR
;
A
#
# COMPACT_ATOMS: atom_id res chain seq x y z
N MET A 1 -17.34 -46.01 -59.96
CA MET A 1 -17.06 -44.61 -60.35
C MET A 1 -18.02 -43.67 -59.63
N ARG A 2 -17.49 -42.52 -59.20
CA ARG A 2 -18.09 -41.44 -58.39
C ARG A 2 -19.43 -40.88 -58.90
N LYS A 3 -20.23 -40.29 -57.98
CA LYS A 3 -20.48 -38.82 -57.83
C LYS A 3 -21.67 -38.57 -56.87
N SER A 4 -21.42 -37.97 -55.70
CA SER A 4 -21.61 -36.55 -55.34
C SER A 4 -23.07 -36.06 -55.27
N LYS A 5 -23.54 -35.68 -54.08
CA LYS A 5 -24.48 -34.57 -53.86
C LYS A 5 -24.30 -34.00 -52.45
N THR A 6 -24.06 -32.70 -52.41
CA THR A 6 -24.00 -31.80 -51.26
C THR A 6 -25.40 -31.59 -50.68
N MET A 7 -25.53 -31.52 -49.35
CA MET A 7 -26.60 -30.76 -48.70
C MET A 7 -26.08 -30.02 -47.47
N LYS A 8 -26.48 -28.75 -47.40
CA LYS A 8 -26.30 -27.81 -46.31
C LYS A 8 -27.07 -28.28 -45.07
N GLY A 9 -26.41 -28.33 -43.92
CA GLY A 9 -27.04 -28.44 -42.59
C GLY A 9 -26.75 -27.20 -41.76
N SER A 10 -27.80 -26.62 -41.18
CA SER A 10 -27.88 -25.32 -40.52
C SER A 10 -27.16 -25.22 -39.18
N LEU A 11 -26.70 -24.00 -38.85
CA LEU A 11 -26.02 -23.59 -37.60
C LEU A 11 -26.89 -23.68 -36.31
N SER A 12 -28.03 -24.37 -36.33
CA SER A 12 -28.99 -24.41 -35.22
C SER A 12 -28.85 -25.62 -34.28
N ASP A 13 -28.14 -26.68 -34.68
CA ASP A 13 -28.07 -27.94 -33.91
C ASP A 13 -26.91 -28.03 -32.90
N PHE A 14 -26.05 -27.01 -32.83
CA PHE A 14 -24.92 -26.95 -31.88
C PHE A 14 -25.26 -26.35 -30.50
N LYS A 15 -26.52 -25.92 -30.26
CA LYS A 15 -26.92 -25.26 -29.00
C LYS A 15 -27.64 -26.13 -27.96
N ALA A 16 -27.85 -27.44 -28.21
CA ALA A 16 -28.66 -28.30 -27.33
C ALA A 16 -27.89 -29.37 -26.52
N LYS A 17 -26.55 -29.35 -26.46
CA LYS A 17 -25.75 -30.30 -25.64
C LYS A 17 -24.90 -29.66 -24.54
N SER A 18 -25.27 -28.47 -24.05
CA SER A 18 -24.58 -27.82 -22.93
C SER A 18 -25.36 -27.96 -21.61
N LYS A 19 -25.46 -29.18 -21.09
CA LYS A 19 -25.78 -29.45 -19.67
C LYS A 19 -25.38 -30.88 -19.28
N VAL A 20 -24.13 -31.25 -19.57
CA VAL A 20 -23.47 -32.37 -18.88
C VAL A 20 -22.50 -31.75 -17.90
N VAL A 21 -22.84 -31.83 -16.62
CA VAL A 21 -21.90 -31.54 -15.53
C VAL A 21 -20.71 -32.46 -15.72
N LYS A 22 -19.58 -31.93 -16.21
CA LYS A 22 -18.33 -32.68 -16.36
C LYS A 22 -17.86 -33.13 -14.96
N LYS A 23 -18.20 -34.35 -14.56
CA LYS A 23 -17.48 -35.09 -13.51
C LYS A 23 -16.00 -35.09 -13.93
N LYS A 24 -15.13 -34.43 -13.15
CA LYS A 24 -13.67 -34.50 -13.36
C LYS A 24 -13.26 -35.98 -13.27
N LEU A 25 -12.82 -36.57 -14.38
CA LEU A 25 -12.29 -37.92 -14.44
C LEU A 25 -11.05 -37.99 -13.53
N LYS A 26 -11.02 -38.94 -12.59
CA LYS A 26 -9.81 -39.23 -11.80
C LYS A 26 -8.70 -39.70 -12.76
N PRO A 27 -7.46 -39.23 -12.61
CA PRO A 27 -6.37 -39.68 -13.46
C PRO A 27 -6.10 -41.19 -13.24
N PRO A 28 -5.64 -41.91 -14.27
CA PRO A 28 -5.40 -43.36 -14.22
C PRO A 28 -4.38 -43.74 -13.14
N ARG A 29 -4.55 -44.92 -12.52
CA ARG A 29 -3.64 -45.46 -11.47
C ARG A 29 -2.26 -45.81 -12.05
N GLY A 30 -1.25 -45.96 -11.19
CA GLY A 30 0.16 -46.16 -11.60
C GLY A 30 0.39 -47.25 -12.66
N GLU A 31 -0.28 -48.41 -12.56
CA GLU A 31 -0.17 -49.50 -13.53
C GLU A 31 -0.79 -49.19 -14.90
N GLU A 32 -1.90 -48.45 -14.90
CA GLU A 32 -2.63 -48.07 -16.11
C GLU A 32 -1.83 -47.02 -16.90
N ARG A 33 -1.14 -46.10 -16.21
CA ARG A 33 -0.19 -45.16 -16.83
C ARG A 33 0.97 -45.87 -17.51
N LYS A 34 1.53 -46.90 -16.87
CA LYS A 34 2.63 -47.70 -17.44
C LYS A 34 2.20 -48.36 -18.76
N LYS A 35 0.99 -48.92 -18.82
CA LYS A 35 0.43 -49.50 -20.05
C LYS A 35 0.31 -48.46 -21.17
N ILE A 36 -0.22 -47.27 -20.86
CA ILE A 36 -0.35 -46.17 -21.84
C ILE A 36 1.02 -45.77 -22.42
N VAL A 37 2.04 -45.64 -21.57
CA VAL A 37 3.40 -45.27 -22.00
C VAL A 37 4.01 -46.33 -22.92
N LEU A 38 3.94 -47.62 -22.53
CA LEU A 38 4.42 -48.72 -23.36
C LEU A 38 3.71 -48.80 -24.71
N GLU A 39 2.39 -48.55 -24.75
CA GLU A 39 1.64 -48.53 -26.00
C GLU A 39 2.08 -47.37 -26.92
N LYS A 40 2.43 -46.21 -26.36
CA LYS A 40 3.00 -45.09 -27.14
C LYS A 40 4.37 -45.43 -27.74
N PHE A 41 5.24 -46.09 -26.98
CA PHE A 41 6.52 -46.58 -27.51
C PHE A 41 6.33 -47.61 -28.61
N ARG A 42 5.38 -48.54 -28.43
CA ARG A 42 5.03 -49.54 -29.45
C ARG A 42 4.58 -48.87 -30.75
N LYS A 43 3.67 -47.90 -30.68
CA LYS A 43 3.19 -47.13 -31.85
C LYS A 43 4.31 -46.37 -32.55
N LEU A 44 5.24 -45.79 -31.80
CA LEU A 44 6.40 -45.11 -32.36
C LEU A 44 7.32 -46.10 -33.11
N GLY A 45 7.55 -47.28 -32.53
CA GLY A 45 8.34 -48.34 -33.16
C GLY A 45 7.67 -48.92 -34.41
N GLU A 46 6.37 -49.19 -34.34
CA GLU A 46 5.54 -49.66 -35.46
C GLU A 46 5.59 -48.67 -36.64
N ASP A 47 5.45 -47.36 -36.38
CA ASP A 47 5.53 -46.33 -37.43
C ASP A 47 6.90 -46.31 -38.14
N ILE A 48 8.00 -46.54 -37.42
CA ILE A 48 9.34 -46.62 -38.01
C ILE A 48 9.53 -47.94 -38.77
N TYR A 49 9.10 -49.06 -38.19
CA TYR A 49 9.24 -50.40 -38.76
C TYR A 49 8.47 -50.53 -40.08
N TYR A 50 7.20 -50.12 -40.11
CA TYR A 50 6.37 -50.23 -41.32
C TYR A 50 6.88 -49.34 -42.47
N LYS A 51 7.51 -48.20 -42.16
CA LYS A 51 8.19 -47.37 -43.19
C LYS A 51 9.39 -48.10 -43.80
N LEU A 52 10.19 -48.76 -42.95
CA LEU A 52 11.35 -49.53 -43.41
C LEU A 52 10.92 -50.76 -44.22
N GLU A 53 9.88 -51.48 -43.78
CA GLU A 53 9.32 -52.64 -44.49
C GLU A 53 8.77 -52.24 -45.87
N ALA A 54 8.16 -51.06 -45.97
CA ALA A 54 7.68 -50.49 -47.24
C ALA A 54 8.81 -49.98 -48.16
N GLY A 55 10.08 -50.06 -47.75
CA GLY A 55 11.24 -49.55 -48.50
C GLY A 55 11.36 -48.02 -48.50
N GLU A 56 10.66 -47.33 -47.59
CA GLU A 56 10.71 -45.87 -47.45
C GLU A 56 11.73 -45.43 -46.40
N PHE A 57 12.39 -44.28 -46.64
CA PHE A 57 13.26 -43.69 -45.62
C PHE A 57 12.44 -43.24 -44.40
N PRO A 58 12.74 -43.73 -43.18
CA PRO A 58 11.96 -43.39 -42.00
C PRO A 58 12.07 -41.90 -41.68
N TYR A 59 10.97 -41.32 -41.21
CA TYR A 59 10.91 -39.93 -40.77
C TYR A 59 9.95 -39.77 -39.59
N LEU A 60 10.26 -38.80 -38.73
CA LEU A 60 9.46 -38.44 -37.55
C LEU A 60 9.02 -36.98 -37.64
N LYS A 61 7.74 -36.73 -37.38
CA LYS A 61 7.16 -35.39 -37.22
C LYS A 61 7.28 -34.99 -35.75
N ILE A 62 8.08 -33.97 -35.47
CA ILE A 62 8.38 -33.52 -34.10
C ILE A 62 7.75 -32.14 -33.89
N PRO A 63 6.92 -31.95 -32.84
CA PRO A 63 6.40 -30.64 -32.49
C PRO A 63 7.54 -29.65 -32.18
N SER A 64 7.50 -28.45 -32.74
CA SER A 64 8.55 -27.44 -32.52
C SER A 64 8.46 -26.85 -31.11
N ARG A 65 9.53 -26.93 -30.33
CA ARG A 65 9.68 -26.23 -29.04
C ARG A 65 10.32 -24.84 -29.16
N SER A 66 10.41 -24.30 -30.37
CA SER A 66 10.94 -22.95 -30.55
C SER A 66 10.09 -21.93 -29.79
N THR A 67 10.71 -20.85 -29.31
CA THR A 67 10.01 -19.76 -28.61
C THR A 67 8.88 -19.16 -29.43
N LYS A 68 8.96 -19.23 -30.77
CA LYS A 68 7.92 -18.79 -31.70
C LYS A 68 6.70 -19.72 -31.76
N ASN A 69 6.80 -20.96 -31.26
CA ASN A 69 5.71 -21.93 -31.22
C ASN A 69 5.14 -22.15 -29.80
N ILE A 70 5.76 -21.59 -28.76
CA ILE A 70 5.23 -21.67 -27.39
C ILE A 70 4.31 -20.47 -27.16
N ILE A 71 3.04 -20.74 -26.90
CA ILE A 71 2.00 -19.71 -26.78
C ILE A 71 1.42 -19.79 -25.37
N TYR A 72 1.22 -18.63 -24.73
CA TYR A 72 0.49 -18.58 -23.46
C TYR A 72 -1.01 -18.63 -23.75
N ASP A 73 -1.70 -19.64 -23.22
CA ASP A 73 -3.16 -19.75 -23.30
C ASP A 73 -3.80 -19.08 -22.08
N PRO A 74 -4.52 -17.95 -22.24
CA PRO A 74 -5.16 -17.24 -21.12
C PRO A 74 -6.29 -18.05 -20.46
N LYS A 75 -6.95 -18.97 -21.19
CA LYS A 75 -8.04 -19.78 -20.64
C LYS A 75 -7.50 -20.87 -19.72
N LEU A 76 -6.41 -21.51 -20.14
CA LEU A 76 -5.71 -22.52 -19.34
C LEU A 76 -4.74 -21.91 -18.32
N ARG A 77 -4.46 -20.60 -18.44
CA ARG A 77 -3.51 -19.81 -17.62
C ARG A 77 -2.09 -20.40 -17.62
N GLN A 78 -1.69 -21.04 -18.71
CA GLN A 78 -0.40 -21.74 -18.84
C GLN A 78 0.16 -21.68 -20.26
N PHE A 79 1.45 -21.98 -20.41
CA PHE A 79 2.06 -22.14 -21.74
C PHE A 79 1.66 -23.49 -22.36
N VAL A 80 1.34 -23.45 -23.65
CA VAL A 80 1.02 -24.61 -24.48
C VAL A 80 1.82 -24.57 -25.78
N LEU A 81 1.99 -25.75 -26.39
CA LEU A 81 2.67 -25.89 -27.67
C LEU A 81 1.70 -25.58 -28.83
N GLY A 82 2.14 -24.76 -29.78
CA GLY A 82 1.39 -24.42 -30.98
C GLY A 82 1.51 -25.47 -32.08
N GLU A 83 0.89 -25.20 -33.23
CA GLU A 83 0.71 -26.18 -34.32
C GLU A 83 1.93 -26.37 -35.23
N ARG A 84 3.10 -25.79 -34.93
CA ARG A 84 4.29 -25.95 -35.78
C ARG A 84 5.02 -27.25 -35.49
N PHE A 85 5.37 -27.97 -36.55
CA PHE A 85 6.16 -29.20 -36.50
C PHE A 85 7.38 -29.07 -37.42
N PHE A 86 8.42 -29.85 -37.15
CA PHE A 86 9.52 -30.09 -38.08
C PHE A 86 9.69 -31.60 -38.31
N VAL A 87 10.37 -31.97 -39.39
CA VAL A 87 10.55 -33.38 -39.78
C VAL A 87 12.03 -33.74 -39.75
N ARG A 88 12.37 -34.81 -39.03
CA ARG A 88 13.67 -35.49 -39.16
C ARG A 88 13.47 -36.72 -40.02
N SER A 89 14.30 -36.90 -41.03
CA SER A 89 14.18 -37.98 -42.02
C SER A 89 15.55 -38.56 -42.32
N ALA A 90 15.63 -39.89 -42.38
CA ALA A 90 16.84 -40.61 -42.76
C ALA A 90 17.30 -40.31 -44.21
N LYS A 91 16.44 -39.73 -45.05
CA LYS A 91 16.80 -39.29 -46.41
C LYS A 91 17.81 -38.12 -46.40
N ASN A 92 17.87 -37.34 -45.31
CA ASN A 92 18.77 -36.21 -45.20
C ASN A 92 19.96 -36.57 -44.30
N ILE A 93 21.17 -36.51 -44.86
CA ILE A 93 22.43 -36.83 -44.16
C ILE A 93 22.57 -36.03 -42.85
N ARG A 94 22.15 -34.76 -42.82
CA ARG A 94 22.23 -33.92 -41.60
C ARG A 94 21.28 -34.38 -40.49
N HIS A 95 20.22 -35.11 -40.83
CA HIS A 95 19.21 -35.57 -39.87
C HIS A 95 19.51 -36.98 -39.35
N LEU A 96 20.47 -37.69 -39.95
CA LEU A 96 20.75 -39.09 -39.64
C LEU A 96 21.18 -39.28 -38.18
N ARG A 97 22.23 -38.55 -37.74
CA ARG A 97 22.73 -38.60 -36.37
C ARG A 97 21.65 -38.23 -35.33
N PRO A 98 20.94 -37.09 -35.44
CA PRO A 98 19.88 -36.74 -34.50
C PRO A 98 18.69 -37.71 -34.48
N LEU A 99 18.34 -38.30 -35.63
CA LEU A 99 17.28 -39.30 -35.71
C LEU A 99 17.70 -40.61 -35.02
N THR A 100 18.93 -41.08 -35.25
CA THR A 100 19.48 -42.27 -34.59
C THR A 100 19.54 -42.08 -33.07
N GLN A 101 20.04 -40.94 -32.60
CA GLN A 101 20.06 -40.59 -31.18
C GLN A 101 18.64 -40.64 -30.56
N LEU A 102 17.64 -40.06 -31.24
CA LEU A 102 16.26 -40.05 -30.75
C LEU A 102 15.65 -41.46 -30.67
N VAL A 103 15.86 -42.29 -31.70
CA VAL A 103 15.39 -43.68 -31.72
C VAL A 103 16.10 -44.51 -30.65
N TRP A 104 17.40 -44.31 -30.46
CA TRP A 104 18.15 -44.99 -29.41
C TRP A 104 17.66 -44.60 -28.01
N VAL A 105 17.44 -43.31 -27.74
CA VAL A 105 16.85 -42.88 -26.45
C VAL A 105 15.46 -43.49 -26.24
N ALA A 106 14.64 -43.58 -27.29
CA ALA A 106 13.33 -44.23 -27.22
C ALA A 106 13.43 -45.72 -26.91
N TYR A 107 14.38 -46.42 -27.53
CA TYR A 107 14.68 -47.83 -27.26
C TYR A 107 15.12 -48.04 -25.81
N THR A 108 16.09 -47.25 -25.33
CA THR A 108 16.60 -47.31 -23.96
C THR A 108 15.50 -47.02 -22.94
N ALA A 109 14.67 -45.99 -23.18
CA ALA A 109 13.52 -45.68 -22.32
C ALA A 109 12.49 -46.82 -22.29
N ASN A 110 12.19 -47.44 -23.43
CA ASN A 110 11.29 -48.59 -23.51
C ASN A 110 11.87 -49.81 -22.77
N MET A 111 13.17 -50.07 -22.90
CA MET A 111 13.87 -51.11 -22.14
C MET A 111 13.77 -50.87 -20.62
N LEU A 112 14.07 -49.65 -20.17
CA LEU A 112 13.96 -49.26 -18.76
C LEU A 112 12.53 -49.44 -18.23
N CYS A 113 11.51 -49.11 -19.04
CA CYS A 113 10.11 -49.31 -18.69
C CYS A 113 9.74 -50.80 -18.57
N ASN A 114 10.24 -51.64 -19.47
CA ASN A 114 9.97 -53.09 -19.42
C ASN A 114 10.70 -53.77 -18.25
N MET A 115 11.91 -53.34 -17.92
CA MET A 115 12.71 -53.87 -16.81
C MET A 115 12.33 -53.29 -15.44
N ASP A 116 11.41 -52.32 -15.38
CA ASP A 116 11.08 -51.56 -14.16
C ASP A 116 12.30 -50.90 -13.50
N LYS A 117 13.28 -50.48 -14.31
CA LYS A 117 14.48 -49.76 -13.86
C LYS A 117 14.36 -48.27 -14.16
N THR A 118 14.95 -47.46 -13.30
CA THR A 118 15.05 -46.00 -13.46
C THR A 118 16.47 -45.60 -13.80
N SER A 119 16.63 -44.53 -14.58
CA SER A 119 17.93 -44.00 -14.99
C SER A 119 17.96 -42.49 -14.87
N THR A 120 19.12 -41.93 -14.53
CA THR A 120 19.31 -40.48 -14.51
C THR A 120 19.66 -39.95 -15.91
N LEU A 121 19.51 -38.64 -16.11
CA LEU A 121 19.94 -37.99 -17.36
C LEU A 121 21.43 -38.23 -17.68
N ARG A 122 22.29 -38.27 -16.64
CA ARG A 122 23.71 -38.54 -16.80
C ARG A 122 23.97 -40.00 -17.17
N ASP A 123 23.25 -40.93 -16.58
CA ASP A 123 23.42 -42.35 -16.90
C ASP A 123 23.09 -42.62 -18.38
N ILE A 124 22.04 -42.00 -18.91
CA ILE A 124 21.69 -42.13 -20.33
C ILE A 124 22.79 -41.60 -21.24
N TYR A 125 23.42 -40.48 -20.87
CA TYR A 125 24.56 -39.94 -21.61
C TYR A 125 25.72 -40.95 -21.64
N TYR A 126 26.07 -41.56 -20.51
CA TYR A 126 27.15 -42.57 -20.46
C TYR A 126 26.78 -43.89 -21.14
N MET A 127 25.53 -44.34 -21.01
CA MET A 127 25.03 -45.52 -21.73
C MET A 127 25.13 -45.34 -23.25
N ALA A 128 24.85 -44.14 -23.75
CA ALA A 128 24.95 -43.84 -25.16
C ALA A 128 26.39 -43.94 -25.67
N GLN A 129 27.36 -43.43 -24.90
CA GLN A 129 28.78 -43.55 -25.23
C GLN A 129 29.23 -45.01 -25.29
N ALA A 130 28.73 -45.86 -24.38
CA ALA A 130 29.04 -47.30 -24.39
C ALA A 130 28.48 -48.01 -25.64
N ASP A 131 27.33 -47.57 -26.14
CA ASP A 131 26.68 -48.10 -27.35
C ASP A 131 27.18 -47.44 -28.66
N ASN A 132 28.27 -46.66 -28.61
CA ASN A 132 28.81 -45.87 -29.72
C ASN A 132 27.81 -44.87 -30.34
N ILE A 133 26.89 -44.35 -29.53
CA ILE A 133 25.98 -43.25 -29.88
C ILE A 133 26.54 -41.95 -29.29
N ASP A 134 27.34 -41.25 -30.08
CA ASP A 134 28.05 -40.06 -29.62
C ASP A 134 27.13 -38.84 -29.47
N PHE A 135 27.13 -38.28 -28.27
CA PHE A 135 26.68 -36.93 -27.96
C PHE A 135 27.89 -36.03 -27.75
N ASN A 136 27.82 -34.78 -28.22
CA ASN A 136 28.91 -33.82 -28.05
C ASN A 136 29.01 -33.35 -26.58
N ASP A 137 27.87 -33.21 -25.90
CA ASP A 137 27.77 -32.87 -24.49
C ASP A 137 26.48 -33.45 -23.86
N GLN A 138 26.34 -33.31 -22.54
CA GLN A 138 25.12 -33.72 -21.83
C GLN A 138 23.89 -32.89 -22.24
N GLN A 139 24.09 -31.65 -22.69
CA GLN A 139 22.98 -30.80 -23.08
C GLN A 139 22.30 -31.33 -24.35
N GLU A 140 23.07 -31.88 -25.30
CA GLU A 140 22.55 -32.52 -26.50
C GLU A 140 21.69 -33.74 -26.18
N SER A 141 22.14 -34.61 -25.26
CA SER A 141 21.34 -35.78 -24.83
C SER A 141 20.05 -35.36 -24.11
N ASP A 142 20.13 -34.36 -23.23
CA ASP A 142 18.97 -33.78 -22.55
C ASP A 142 17.94 -33.19 -23.54
N GLU A 143 18.40 -32.54 -24.60
CA GLU A 143 17.56 -31.99 -25.66
C GLU A 143 16.85 -33.09 -26.45
N VAL A 144 17.54 -34.19 -26.78
CA VAL A 144 16.96 -35.37 -27.45
C VAL A 144 15.93 -36.07 -26.56
N ILE A 145 16.20 -36.22 -25.26
CA ILE A 145 15.22 -36.75 -24.30
C ILE A 145 13.98 -35.85 -24.28
N THR A 146 14.16 -34.53 -24.28
CA THR A 146 13.04 -33.57 -24.30
C THR A 146 12.28 -33.60 -25.64
N GLU A 147 12.94 -33.89 -26.76
CA GLU A 147 12.25 -34.14 -28.03
C GLU A 147 11.39 -35.40 -27.97
N LEU A 148 11.89 -36.48 -27.36
CA LEU A 148 11.09 -37.69 -27.14
C LEU A 148 9.84 -37.40 -26.32
N GLU A 149 9.92 -36.53 -25.30
CA GLU A 149 8.74 -36.07 -24.54
C GLU A 149 7.69 -35.43 -25.44
N THR A 150 8.12 -34.61 -26.42
CA THR A 150 7.19 -33.96 -27.35
C THR A 150 6.57 -34.93 -28.35
N VAL A 151 7.33 -35.92 -28.82
CA VAL A 151 6.83 -36.94 -29.75
C VAL A 151 5.79 -37.82 -29.07
N LEU A 152 6.08 -38.27 -27.86
CA LEU A 152 5.15 -39.13 -27.12
C LEU A 152 4.04 -38.34 -26.42
N GLY A 153 4.21 -37.03 -26.21
CA GLY A 153 3.31 -36.20 -25.41
C GLY A 153 3.19 -36.69 -23.97
N VAL A 154 4.28 -37.23 -23.41
CA VAL A 154 4.37 -37.65 -22.00
C VAL A 154 5.65 -37.10 -21.40
N ALA A 155 5.61 -36.80 -20.11
CA ALA A 155 6.77 -36.34 -19.36
C ALA A 155 7.79 -37.48 -19.20
N ARG A 156 9.10 -37.20 -19.25
CA ARG A 156 10.18 -38.21 -19.10
C ARG A 156 10.13 -38.99 -17.80
N GLU A 157 9.59 -38.35 -16.78
CA GLU A 157 9.33 -38.96 -15.48
C GLU A 157 8.33 -40.14 -15.56
N GLU A 158 7.52 -40.24 -16.61
CA GLU A 158 6.60 -41.36 -16.84
C GLU A 158 7.28 -42.57 -17.48
N PHE A 159 8.38 -42.36 -18.21
CA PHE A 159 9.15 -43.41 -18.87
C PHE A 159 10.49 -43.69 -18.19
N ASN A 160 10.51 -43.55 -16.87
CA ASN A 160 11.58 -43.94 -15.96
C ASN A 160 12.90 -43.13 -16.07
N ILE A 161 12.87 -41.95 -16.68
CA ILE A 161 14.04 -41.07 -16.81
C ILE A 161 13.83 -39.84 -15.92
N PHE A 162 14.79 -39.57 -15.03
CA PHE A 162 14.64 -38.51 -14.03
C PHE A 162 15.90 -37.65 -13.86
N PRO A 163 15.75 -36.36 -13.52
CA PRO A 163 16.85 -35.56 -13.00
C PRO A 163 17.12 -35.91 -11.52
N GLU A 164 18.28 -35.49 -11.01
CA GLU A 164 18.56 -35.51 -9.58
C GLU A 164 17.72 -34.42 -8.86
N GLU A 165 17.01 -34.80 -7.79
CA GLU A 165 16.03 -33.93 -7.12
C GLU A 165 16.50 -33.51 -5.72
N ARG A 166 16.14 -32.28 -5.32
CA ARG A 166 16.53 -31.67 -4.03
C ARG A 166 15.33 -31.17 -3.20
N SER A 167 14.11 -31.53 -3.60
CA SER A 167 12.87 -31.10 -2.95
C SER A 167 12.40 -32.11 -1.91
N ALA A 168 11.64 -31.63 -0.92
CA ALA A 168 11.11 -32.47 0.15
C ALA A 168 9.62 -32.20 0.41
N ILE A 169 8.94 -33.19 0.97
CA ILE A 169 7.54 -33.13 1.40
C ILE A 169 7.39 -33.63 2.83
N PHE A 170 6.53 -32.96 3.60
CA PHE A 170 6.22 -33.37 4.97
C PHE A 170 4.76 -33.02 5.29
N GLY A 171 4.00 -33.95 5.86
CA GLY A 171 2.62 -33.69 6.27
C GLY A 171 1.82 -34.96 6.47
N ASP A 172 0.58 -34.83 6.95
CA ASP A 172 -0.26 -35.97 7.26
C ASP A 172 -0.95 -36.52 5.99
N LEU A 173 -0.18 -37.30 5.25
CA LEU A 173 -0.58 -37.99 4.03
C LEU A 173 0.05 -39.38 4.03
N THR A 174 -0.78 -40.40 3.96
CA THR A 174 -0.35 -41.79 3.78
C THR A 174 -0.32 -42.11 2.30
N ILE A 175 0.87 -42.44 1.80
CA ILE A 175 1.11 -42.87 0.43
C ILE A 175 1.37 -44.38 0.39
N GLU A 176 1.02 -45.00 -0.72
CA GLU A 176 1.36 -46.39 -1.03
C GLU A 176 2.31 -46.44 -2.22
N TYR A 177 3.46 -47.08 -2.04
CA TYR A 177 4.41 -47.24 -3.12
C TYR A 177 3.91 -48.27 -4.13
N THR A 178 4.12 -47.97 -5.41
CA THR A 178 3.70 -48.81 -6.54
C THR A 178 4.87 -49.52 -7.23
N VAL A 179 6.11 -49.30 -6.78
CA VAL A 179 7.32 -49.89 -7.38
C VAL A 179 7.51 -51.32 -6.90
N ARG A 180 8.06 -52.19 -7.76
CA ARG A 180 8.05 -53.67 -7.62
C ARG A 180 8.47 -54.17 -6.24
N ASP A 181 9.56 -53.66 -5.68
CA ASP A 181 10.13 -54.14 -4.40
C ASP A 181 9.50 -53.49 -3.17
N TYR A 182 8.76 -52.39 -3.34
CA TYR A 182 8.10 -51.65 -2.26
C TYR A 182 6.57 -51.63 -2.42
N LYS A 183 6.03 -52.44 -3.32
CA LYS A 183 4.61 -52.42 -3.69
C LYS A 183 3.76 -52.83 -2.48
N GLY A 184 2.76 -52.01 -2.14
CA GLY A 184 1.90 -52.26 -0.99
C GLY A 184 2.43 -51.71 0.34
N ILE A 185 3.68 -51.23 0.38
CA ILE A 185 4.23 -50.56 1.56
C ILE A 185 3.57 -49.18 1.68
N LYS A 186 2.90 -48.97 2.82
CA LYS A 186 2.27 -47.71 3.18
C LYS A 186 3.18 -46.90 4.08
N VAL A 187 3.44 -45.67 3.70
CA VAL A 187 4.28 -44.73 4.47
C VAL A 187 3.51 -43.44 4.68
N ASN A 188 3.45 -42.98 5.92
CA ASN A 188 3.00 -41.62 6.21
C ASN A 188 4.15 -40.63 6.01
N LEU A 189 3.90 -39.51 5.35
CA LEU A 189 4.92 -38.51 5.06
C LEU A 189 5.51 -37.83 6.31
N THR A 190 4.94 -38.04 7.50
CA THR A 190 5.54 -37.59 8.78
C THR A 190 6.58 -38.56 9.35
N MET A 191 6.85 -39.70 8.70
CA MET A 191 7.75 -40.74 9.23
C MET A 191 9.22 -40.26 9.31
N HIS A 192 9.64 -39.36 8.41
CA HIS A 192 11.00 -38.82 8.40
C HIS A 192 11.02 -37.39 8.98
N PRO A 193 11.82 -37.11 10.02
CA PRO A 193 11.80 -35.82 10.72
C PRO A 193 12.16 -34.63 9.83
N ASP A 194 13.03 -34.82 8.83
CA ASP A 194 13.45 -33.74 7.91
C ASP A 194 12.58 -33.63 6.65
N GLY A 195 11.47 -34.37 6.59
CA GLY A 195 10.72 -34.56 5.34
C GLY A 195 11.26 -35.71 4.50
N LEU A 196 10.39 -36.26 3.66
CA LEU A 196 10.76 -37.23 2.65
C LEU A 196 11.17 -36.51 1.38
N VAL A 197 12.27 -36.96 0.79
CA VAL A 197 12.71 -36.46 -0.51
C VAL A 197 11.63 -36.80 -1.54
N ILE A 198 11.19 -35.77 -2.27
CA ILE A 198 10.35 -35.98 -3.44
C ILE A 198 11.29 -36.52 -4.52
N GLY A 199 11.01 -37.75 -4.93
CA GLY A 199 11.73 -38.43 -5.99
C GLY A 199 10.77 -39.15 -6.93
N PRO A 200 11.31 -39.94 -7.87
CA PRO A 200 10.53 -40.64 -8.89
C PRO A 200 9.45 -41.54 -8.29
N THR A 201 9.82 -42.29 -7.25
CA THR A 201 8.95 -43.25 -6.56
C THR A 201 7.78 -42.54 -5.86
N LEU A 202 8.06 -41.47 -5.12
CA LEU A 202 7.05 -40.71 -4.39
C LEU A 202 6.09 -39.99 -5.33
N THR A 203 6.60 -39.45 -6.44
CA THR A 203 5.79 -38.75 -7.44
C THR A 203 4.79 -39.68 -8.15
N ARG A 204 5.05 -40.99 -8.16
CA ARG A 204 4.16 -42.03 -8.73
C ARG A 204 3.30 -42.75 -7.69
N ALA A 205 3.58 -42.56 -6.40
CA ALA A 205 2.84 -43.21 -5.33
C ALA A 205 1.35 -42.82 -5.36
N ASP A 206 0.52 -43.76 -4.88
CA ASP A 206 -0.92 -43.57 -4.76
C ASP A 206 -1.25 -42.92 -3.41
N PHE A 207 -2.18 -41.95 -3.41
CA PHE A 207 -2.64 -41.28 -2.19
C PHE A 207 -3.76 -42.10 -1.55
N ILE A 208 -3.55 -42.60 -0.33
CA ILE A 208 -4.50 -43.49 0.36
C ILE A 208 -5.37 -42.71 1.34
N GLN A 209 -4.74 -42.00 2.28
CA GLN A 209 -5.41 -41.24 3.33
C GLN A 209 -4.74 -39.89 3.50
N CYS A 210 -5.53 -38.83 3.56
CA CYS A 210 -5.05 -37.47 3.76
C CYS A 210 -5.90 -36.80 4.84
N GLU A 211 -5.25 -36.30 5.90
CA GLU A 211 -5.92 -35.51 6.95
C GLU A 211 -5.69 -34.01 6.79
N ALA A 212 -4.85 -33.63 5.83
CA ALA A 212 -4.58 -32.24 5.50
C ALA A 212 -5.72 -31.64 4.65
N ASP A 213 -5.99 -30.35 4.86
CA ASP A 213 -7.00 -29.57 4.13
C ASP A 213 -6.36 -28.53 3.18
N LYS A 214 -5.03 -28.38 3.19
CA LYS A 214 -4.29 -27.42 2.35
C LYS A 214 -2.85 -27.84 2.10
N VAL A 215 -2.24 -27.26 1.07
CA VAL A 215 -0.81 -27.39 0.75
C VAL A 215 -0.12 -26.04 0.89
N ILE A 216 1.01 -26.00 1.58
CA ILE A 216 1.86 -24.81 1.71
C ILE A 216 3.21 -25.11 1.04
N VAL A 217 3.50 -24.38 -0.02
CA VAL A 217 4.73 -24.50 -0.79
C VAL A 217 5.71 -23.42 -0.33
N ILE A 218 6.91 -23.85 0.03
CA ILE A 218 7.95 -23.05 0.67
C ILE A 218 9.21 -23.14 -0.18
N GLU A 219 9.79 -22.00 -0.51
CA GLU A 219 11.01 -21.96 -1.32
C GLU A 219 12.25 -22.43 -0.56
N LYS A 220 12.43 -21.90 0.65
CA LYS A 220 13.71 -21.95 1.35
C LYS A 220 13.77 -23.07 2.38
N GLY A 221 14.88 -23.80 2.39
CA GLY A 221 15.02 -25.02 3.20
C GLY A 221 14.94 -24.76 4.70
N ALA A 222 15.59 -23.71 5.20
CA ALA A 222 15.56 -23.38 6.62
C ALA A 222 14.13 -23.07 7.09
N MET A 223 13.34 -22.37 6.27
CA MET A 223 11.93 -22.09 6.52
C MET A 223 11.08 -23.37 6.57
N PHE A 224 11.35 -24.34 5.69
CA PHE A 224 10.68 -25.63 5.70
C PHE A 224 11.00 -26.43 6.97
N THR A 225 12.27 -26.57 7.33
CA THR A 225 12.68 -27.26 8.57
C THR A 225 12.04 -26.60 9.79
N ARG A 226 12.02 -25.26 9.84
CA ARG A 226 11.36 -24.51 10.91
C ARG A 226 9.86 -24.80 11.00
N PHE A 227 9.16 -24.92 9.87
CA PHE A 227 7.73 -25.24 9.86
C PHE A 227 7.45 -26.64 10.37
N ILE A 228 8.37 -27.59 10.16
CA ILE A 228 8.29 -28.93 10.73
C ILE A 228 8.49 -28.88 12.25
N GLU A 229 9.55 -28.22 12.72
CA GLU A 229 9.85 -28.02 14.15
C GLU A 229 8.66 -27.42 14.91
N GLU A 230 8.06 -26.37 14.34
CA GLU A 230 6.91 -25.66 14.91
C GLU A 230 5.57 -26.38 14.73
N LYS A 231 5.59 -27.59 14.14
CA LYS A 231 4.43 -28.45 13.88
C LYS A 231 3.32 -27.76 13.08
N VAL A 232 3.69 -26.94 12.08
CA VAL A 232 2.75 -26.23 11.19
C VAL A 232 1.79 -27.20 10.51
N HIS A 233 2.29 -28.36 10.07
CA HIS A 233 1.51 -29.41 9.44
C HIS A 233 0.33 -29.89 10.31
N LYS A 234 0.52 -29.98 11.65
CA LYS A 234 -0.56 -30.30 12.61
C LYS A 234 -1.42 -29.09 12.94
N LYS A 235 -0.80 -27.95 13.27
CA LYS A 235 -1.51 -26.71 13.68
C LYS A 235 -2.46 -26.20 12.60
N PHE A 236 -2.06 -26.30 11.34
CA PHE A 236 -2.81 -25.80 10.18
C PHE A 236 -3.35 -26.91 9.29
N LYS A 237 -3.26 -28.19 9.68
CA LYS A 237 -3.67 -29.34 8.86
C LYS A 237 -3.11 -29.25 7.43
N ALA A 238 -1.83 -28.96 7.30
CA ALA A 238 -1.21 -28.64 6.02
C ALA A 238 -0.18 -29.69 5.59
N ILE A 239 -0.09 -29.95 4.28
CA ILE A 239 1.06 -30.59 3.66
C ILE A 239 2.07 -29.50 3.31
N LEU A 240 3.30 -29.64 3.81
CA LEU A 240 4.41 -28.74 3.55
C LEU A 240 5.25 -29.29 2.41
N ILE A 241 5.60 -28.44 1.45
CA ILE A 241 6.46 -28.80 0.32
C ILE A 241 7.59 -27.80 0.22
N HIS A 242 8.83 -28.29 0.22
CA HIS A 242 10.03 -27.52 -0.02
C HIS A 242 10.46 -27.63 -1.49
N THR A 243 10.62 -26.50 -2.18
CA THR A 243 11.00 -26.49 -3.61
C THR A 243 12.50 -26.38 -3.87
N ALA A 244 13.30 -25.98 -2.88
CA ALA A 244 14.74 -25.73 -3.02
C ALA A 244 15.06 -24.72 -4.16
N GLY A 245 14.43 -23.55 -4.10
CA GLY A 245 14.51 -22.54 -5.15
C GLY A 245 13.50 -22.80 -6.28
N GLN A 246 13.95 -22.76 -7.54
CA GLN A 246 13.07 -23.01 -8.68
C GLN A 246 12.56 -24.47 -8.66
N PRO A 247 11.23 -24.69 -8.60
CA PRO A 247 10.68 -26.00 -8.29
C PRO A 247 10.96 -27.01 -9.42
N PRO A 248 11.54 -28.18 -9.08
CA PRO A 248 11.71 -29.29 -10.00
C PRO A 248 10.40 -29.74 -10.65
N ARG A 249 10.51 -30.44 -11.77
CA ARG A 249 9.35 -30.92 -12.54
C ARG A 249 8.50 -31.88 -11.72
N ALA A 250 9.11 -32.84 -11.02
CA ALA A 250 8.36 -33.77 -10.18
C ALA A 250 7.68 -33.08 -8.99
N THR A 251 8.32 -32.12 -8.34
CA THR A 251 7.71 -31.30 -7.28
C THR A 251 6.47 -30.57 -7.79
N ARG A 252 6.57 -29.92 -8.96
CA ARG A 252 5.43 -29.24 -9.59
C ARG A 252 4.30 -30.19 -9.95
N ARG A 253 4.66 -31.36 -10.48
CA ARG A 253 3.71 -32.43 -10.78
C ARG A 253 3.00 -32.92 -9.52
N LEU A 254 3.73 -33.12 -8.43
CA LEU A 254 3.17 -33.54 -7.15
C LEU A 254 2.23 -32.47 -6.58
N ILE A 255 2.63 -31.19 -6.59
CA ILE A 255 1.76 -30.07 -6.19
C ILE A 255 0.46 -30.08 -7.00
N ARG A 256 0.56 -30.29 -8.31
CA ARG A 256 -0.60 -30.37 -9.21
C ARG A 256 -1.48 -31.58 -8.90
N ARG A 257 -0.89 -32.73 -8.62
CA ARG A 257 -1.63 -33.95 -8.20
C ARG A 257 -2.37 -33.73 -6.89
N LEU A 258 -1.74 -33.15 -5.88
CA LEU A 258 -2.39 -32.82 -4.61
C LEU A 258 -3.57 -31.85 -4.82
N ASN A 259 -3.41 -30.87 -5.71
CA ASN A 259 -4.49 -29.95 -6.05
C ASN A 259 -5.63 -30.60 -6.86
N LEU A 260 -5.34 -31.50 -7.80
CA LEU A 260 -6.36 -32.10 -8.67
C LEU A 260 -7.01 -33.36 -8.09
N GLU A 261 -6.22 -34.27 -7.53
CA GLU A 261 -6.66 -35.57 -7.02
C GLU A 261 -7.31 -35.45 -5.65
N LEU A 262 -6.75 -34.60 -4.77
CA LEU A 262 -7.24 -34.39 -3.40
C LEU A 262 -8.01 -33.06 -3.23
N ASN A 263 -8.09 -32.23 -4.28
CA ASN A 263 -8.78 -30.93 -4.26
C ASN A 263 -8.27 -29.97 -3.17
N LEU A 264 -6.98 -30.07 -2.82
CA LEU A 264 -6.37 -29.23 -1.79
C LEU A 264 -5.99 -27.85 -2.36
N PRO A 265 -6.35 -26.74 -1.69
CA PRO A 265 -5.87 -25.40 -2.03
C PRO A 265 -4.36 -25.30 -1.81
N VAL A 266 -3.67 -24.64 -2.74
CA VAL A 266 -2.22 -24.51 -2.75
C VAL A 266 -1.83 -23.06 -2.46
N TYR A 267 -1.07 -22.85 -1.39
CA TYR A 267 -0.54 -21.54 -0.99
C TYR A 267 0.96 -21.48 -1.26
N VAL A 268 1.40 -20.47 -2.01
CA VAL A 268 2.80 -20.30 -2.38
C VAL A 268 3.42 -19.19 -1.54
N PHE A 269 4.43 -19.58 -0.76
CA PHE A 269 5.14 -18.75 0.20
C PHE A 269 6.60 -18.60 -0.24
N VAL A 270 6.93 -17.46 -0.85
CA VAL A 270 8.23 -17.15 -1.48
C VAL A 270 8.80 -15.82 -0.97
N ASP A 271 10.09 -15.59 -1.16
CA ASP A 271 10.78 -14.39 -0.71
C ASP A 271 10.23 -13.10 -1.32
N GLY A 272 10.47 -11.98 -0.63
CA GLY A 272 10.06 -10.64 -1.06
C GLY A 272 11.04 -10.06 -2.07
N ASP A 273 11.14 -10.68 -3.24
CA ASP A 273 12.02 -10.25 -4.32
C ASP A 273 11.51 -10.66 -5.73
N PRO A 274 12.16 -10.19 -6.82
CA PRO A 274 11.76 -10.54 -8.19
C PRO A 274 11.87 -12.03 -8.52
N TRP A 275 12.72 -12.78 -7.82
CA TRP A 275 12.93 -14.21 -8.02
C TRP A 275 11.86 -15.04 -7.32
N GLY A 276 11.43 -14.65 -6.12
CA GLY A 276 10.26 -15.19 -5.44
C GLY A 276 9.01 -15.03 -6.29
N MET A 277 8.79 -13.84 -6.88
CA MET A 277 7.72 -13.62 -7.87
C MET A 277 7.83 -14.55 -9.08
N HIS A 278 9.06 -14.81 -9.55
CA HIS A 278 9.30 -15.74 -10.65
C HIS A 278 8.92 -17.18 -10.27
N ILE A 279 9.35 -17.64 -9.11
CA ILE A 279 9.08 -18.98 -8.57
C ILE A 279 7.58 -19.20 -8.43
N ALA A 280 6.86 -18.24 -7.85
CA ALA A 280 5.41 -18.30 -7.73
C ALA A 280 4.75 -18.46 -9.10
N GLN A 281 5.10 -17.63 -10.08
CA GLN A 281 4.52 -17.73 -11.42
C GLN A 281 4.86 -19.03 -12.15
N VAL A 282 6.03 -19.63 -11.91
CA VAL A 282 6.40 -20.92 -12.49
C VAL A 282 5.50 -22.05 -11.95
N ILE A 283 5.07 -21.97 -10.69
CA ILE A 283 4.10 -22.91 -10.11
C ILE A 283 2.70 -22.66 -10.71
N LEU A 284 2.27 -21.40 -10.80
CA LEU A 284 0.93 -21.05 -11.29
C LEU A 284 0.74 -21.33 -12.79
N SER A 285 1.66 -20.88 -13.63
CA SER A 285 1.51 -20.85 -15.09
C SER A 285 2.49 -21.73 -15.86
N GLY A 286 3.41 -22.41 -15.16
CA GLY A 286 4.44 -23.23 -15.80
C GLY A 286 5.60 -22.42 -16.40
N SER A 287 6.63 -23.15 -16.81
CA SER A 287 7.82 -22.60 -17.49
C SER A 287 7.63 -22.67 -19.01
N ALA A 288 8.04 -21.63 -19.73
CA ALA A 288 8.03 -21.64 -21.19
C ALA A 288 8.80 -22.83 -21.78
N ARG A 289 9.94 -23.20 -21.17
CA ARG A 289 10.76 -24.36 -21.60
C ARG A 289 10.05 -25.71 -21.46
N ALA A 290 9.02 -25.77 -20.63
CA ALA A 290 8.21 -26.97 -20.39
C ALA A 290 6.76 -26.79 -20.89
N GLY A 291 6.51 -25.83 -21.78
CA GLY A 291 5.17 -25.55 -22.32
C GLY A 291 4.57 -26.71 -23.14
N HIS A 292 5.37 -27.73 -23.47
CA HIS A 292 4.89 -28.98 -24.05
C HIS A 292 4.17 -29.89 -23.05
N ILE A 293 4.31 -29.65 -21.73
CA ILE A 293 3.71 -30.46 -20.67
C ILE A 293 2.82 -29.57 -19.79
N PRO A 294 1.51 -29.49 -20.08
CA PRO A 294 0.57 -28.68 -19.32
C PRO A 294 0.33 -29.18 -17.89
N GLU A 295 0.63 -30.45 -17.61
CA GLU A 295 0.39 -31.08 -16.29
C GLU A 295 1.32 -30.57 -15.17
N LEU A 296 2.27 -29.69 -15.48
CA LEU A 296 3.25 -29.15 -14.53
C LEU A 296 2.84 -27.79 -13.92
N ALA A 297 1.73 -27.19 -14.36
CA ALA A 297 1.24 -25.92 -13.83
C ALA A 297 0.04 -26.12 -12.91
N THR A 298 -0.05 -25.33 -11.85
CA THR A 298 -1.18 -25.30 -10.91
C THR A 298 -1.81 -23.89 -10.89
N PRO A 299 -2.67 -23.55 -11.87
CA PRO A 299 -3.22 -22.20 -12.01
C PRO A 299 -4.04 -21.70 -10.81
N ASP A 300 -4.59 -22.61 -10.01
CA ASP A 300 -5.43 -22.30 -8.86
C ASP A 300 -4.63 -22.01 -7.58
N ALA A 301 -3.29 -22.04 -7.66
CA ALA A 301 -2.43 -21.70 -6.53
C ALA A 301 -2.49 -20.20 -6.21
N LEU A 302 -2.51 -19.86 -4.92
CA LEU A 302 -2.60 -18.49 -4.43
C LEU A 302 -1.25 -18.03 -3.87
N TRP A 303 -0.80 -16.86 -4.33
CA TRP A 303 0.43 -16.24 -3.84
C TRP A 303 0.17 -15.40 -2.58
N ALA A 304 0.97 -15.64 -1.53
CA ALA A 304 0.82 -15.08 -0.19
C ALA A 304 1.80 -13.92 0.14
N GLY A 305 1.96 -12.97 -0.79
CA GLY A 305 2.84 -11.77 -0.66
C GLY A 305 2.33 -10.62 0.23
N VAL A 306 3.00 -9.45 0.20
CA VAL A 306 2.96 -8.34 1.21
C VAL A 306 2.24 -7.04 0.75
N TYR A 307 1.29 -6.42 1.52
CA TYR A 307 0.49 -5.21 1.11
C TYR A 307 -0.21 -4.36 2.25
N ALA A 308 -0.40 -3.01 2.11
CA ALA A 308 -1.22 -2.08 2.97
C ALA A 308 -1.59 -0.67 2.33
N SER A 309 -2.72 0.03 2.69
CA SER A 309 -3.12 1.42 2.22
C SER A 309 -4.26 2.16 3.01
N VAL A 310 -4.52 3.46 2.74
CA VAL A 310 -5.56 4.34 3.38
C VAL A 310 -6.61 4.91 2.41
N THR A 311 -7.75 5.44 2.89
CA THR A 311 -8.82 5.99 2.01
C THR A 311 -8.58 7.44 1.53
N GLU A 312 -9.31 7.87 0.49
CA GLU A 312 -9.06 9.11 -0.26
C GLU A 312 -9.30 10.43 0.50
N ASP A 313 -10.23 10.42 1.44
CA ASP A 313 -10.67 11.58 2.21
C ASP A 313 -9.80 11.81 3.46
N GLU A 314 -8.92 10.86 3.79
CA GLU A 314 -8.08 10.96 4.97
C GLU A 314 -7.06 12.09 4.82
N PRO A 315 -7.02 13.03 5.78
CA PRO A 315 -6.08 14.12 5.73
C PRO A 315 -4.69 13.67 6.23
N ILE A 316 -3.66 14.27 5.65
CA ILE A 316 -2.24 14.05 5.98
C ILE A 316 -1.59 15.40 6.32
N LEU A 317 -0.71 15.41 7.33
CA LEU A 317 0.11 16.57 7.67
C LEU A 317 1.42 16.54 6.90
N ILE A 318 1.63 17.54 6.05
CA ILE A 318 2.82 17.68 5.22
C ILE A 318 3.43 19.08 5.32
N LEU A 319 4.73 19.17 5.11
CA LEU A 319 5.43 20.39 4.74
C LEU A 319 5.59 20.38 3.23
N LYS A 320 5.04 21.37 2.54
CA LYS A 320 5.14 21.53 1.09
C LYS A 320 5.69 22.91 0.80
N ASN A 321 6.87 22.98 0.17
CA ASN A 321 7.56 24.24 -0.15
C ASN A 321 7.77 25.13 1.09
N GLY A 322 8.17 24.52 2.22
CA GLY A 322 8.42 25.24 3.47
C GLY A 322 7.18 25.65 4.27
N LEU A 323 5.97 25.36 3.77
CA LEU A 323 4.71 25.66 4.47
C LEU A 323 4.02 24.38 4.94
N ILE A 324 3.54 24.41 6.18
CA ILE A 324 2.73 23.34 6.77
C ILE A 324 1.36 23.34 6.11
N ARG A 325 0.93 22.18 5.64
CA ARG A 325 -0.39 21.96 5.04
C ARG A 325 -1.00 20.71 5.64
N HIS A 326 -2.30 20.78 5.88
CA HIS A 326 -3.12 19.64 6.28
C HIS A 326 -4.14 19.40 5.15
N GLU A 327 -3.86 18.42 4.29
CA GLU A 327 -4.60 18.22 3.05
C GLU A 327 -5.10 16.78 2.92
N LYS A 328 -6.17 16.58 2.15
CA LYS A 328 -6.62 15.23 1.78
C LYS A 328 -5.50 14.51 1.03
N ILE A 329 -5.23 13.26 1.38
CA ILE A 329 -4.15 12.48 0.78
C ILE A 329 -4.25 12.40 -0.75
N SER A 330 -5.47 12.30 -1.28
CA SER A 330 -5.77 12.33 -2.72
C SER A 330 -5.31 13.61 -3.41
N LYS A 331 -5.50 14.78 -2.78
CA LYS A 331 -5.09 16.10 -3.32
C LYS A 331 -3.57 16.24 -3.40
N VAL A 332 -2.85 15.58 -2.49
CA VAL A 332 -1.39 15.55 -2.50
C VAL A 332 -0.87 14.58 -3.57
N ILE A 333 -1.45 13.39 -3.65
CA ILE A 333 -0.94 12.29 -4.47
C ILE A 333 -1.30 12.40 -5.95
N ASN A 334 -2.55 12.76 -6.29
CA ASN A 334 -3.02 12.74 -7.68
C ASN A 334 -2.17 13.62 -8.63
N PRO A 335 -1.83 14.88 -8.28
CA PRO A 335 -0.97 15.70 -9.14
C PRO A 335 0.42 15.07 -9.36
N ILE A 336 0.98 14.43 -8.33
CA ILE A 336 2.29 13.76 -8.40
C ILE A 336 2.23 12.52 -9.30
N LEU A 337 1.10 11.80 -9.32
CA LEU A 337 0.91 10.65 -10.19
C LEU A 337 0.75 11.06 -11.66
N GLU A 338 0.12 12.20 -11.91
CA GLU A 338 -0.07 12.76 -13.26
C GLU A 338 1.22 13.32 -13.85
N ASN A 339 2.09 13.90 -13.02
CA ASN A 339 3.41 14.36 -13.42
C ASN A 339 4.47 13.96 -12.38
N LYS A 340 5.17 12.84 -12.65
CA LYS A 340 6.14 12.24 -11.73
C LYS A 340 7.34 13.14 -11.41
N ASP A 341 7.69 14.07 -12.29
CA ASP A 341 8.80 15.00 -12.06
C ASP A 341 8.51 15.96 -10.90
N LEU A 342 7.23 16.19 -10.58
CA LEU A 342 6.83 17.01 -9.43
C LEU A 342 7.42 16.50 -8.12
N LEU A 343 7.56 15.20 -7.91
CA LEU A 343 8.11 14.66 -6.65
C LEU A 343 9.60 14.99 -6.45
N ASN A 344 10.33 15.14 -7.56
CA ASN A 344 11.75 15.51 -7.52
C ASN A 344 11.94 17.02 -7.34
N HIS A 345 10.98 17.83 -7.81
CA HIS A 345 11.04 19.30 -7.80
C HIS A 345 10.26 19.96 -6.65
N THR A 346 9.37 19.25 -5.96
CA THR A 346 8.65 19.77 -4.79
C THR A 346 9.23 19.20 -3.49
N ASP A 347 9.64 20.09 -2.57
CA ASP A 347 10.06 19.67 -1.23
C ASP A 347 8.83 19.31 -0.40
N ILE A 348 8.43 18.04 -0.47
CA ILE A 348 7.31 17.47 0.28
C ILE A 348 7.87 16.58 1.39
N LYS A 349 7.54 16.92 2.65
CA LYS A 349 7.86 16.11 3.83
C LYS A 349 6.58 15.78 4.60
N ALA A 350 6.40 14.54 5.02
CA ALA A 350 5.29 14.15 5.88
C ALA A 350 5.70 14.13 7.34
N LEU A 351 4.78 14.47 8.24
CA LEU A 351 5.01 14.34 9.68
C LEU A 351 5.03 12.86 10.07
N SER A 352 6.16 12.40 10.62
CA SER A 352 6.44 11.01 10.99
C SER A 352 6.82 10.91 12.46
N CYS A 353 6.71 9.70 13.02
CA CYS A 353 7.10 9.38 14.39
C CYS A 353 7.99 8.14 14.42
N SER A 354 9.13 8.20 15.11
CA SER A 354 10.02 7.05 15.29
C SER A 354 9.46 6.04 16.28
N GLU A 355 10.04 4.84 16.32
CA GLU A 355 9.71 3.80 17.31
C GLU A 355 9.90 4.25 18.76
N ASN A 356 10.76 5.23 18.98
CA ASN A 356 11.02 5.79 20.30
C ASN A 356 10.07 6.96 20.63
N GLY A 357 9.19 7.36 19.70
CA GLY A 357 8.29 8.50 19.90
C GLY A 357 8.84 9.84 19.43
N GLU A 358 9.95 9.88 18.69
CA GLU A 358 10.49 11.14 18.16
C GLU A 358 9.70 11.60 16.95
N VAL A 359 9.20 12.83 16.99
CA VAL A 359 8.38 13.39 15.90
C VAL A 359 9.25 14.24 14.99
N ARG A 360 9.24 13.95 13.68
CA ARG A 360 10.04 14.67 12.68
C ARG A 360 9.37 14.70 11.31
N LEU A 361 9.63 15.78 10.55
CA LEU A 361 9.23 15.88 9.15
C LEU A 361 10.21 15.08 8.29
N GLN A 362 9.70 14.11 7.53
CA GLN A 362 10.50 13.21 6.68
C GLN A 362 10.10 13.31 5.23
N LYS A 363 11.10 13.28 4.33
CA LYS A 363 10.86 13.42 2.88
C LYS A 363 9.93 12.31 2.37
N VAL A 364 8.93 12.71 1.59
CA VAL A 364 8.09 11.78 0.83
C VAL A 364 8.90 11.26 -0.35
N LYS A 365 9.14 9.95 -0.38
CA LYS A 365 9.94 9.26 -1.40
C LYS A 365 9.10 8.75 -2.55
N ALA A 366 7.86 8.36 -2.29
CA ALA A 366 6.94 7.88 -3.30
C ALA A 366 5.48 8.02 -2.86
N VAL A 367 4.58 7.96 -3.83
CA VAL A 367 3.13 7.98 -3.61
C VAL A 367 2.45 6.85 -4.40
N MET A 368 1.29 6.39 -3.93
CA MET A 368 0.57 5.25 -4.50
C MET A 368 -0.94 5.52 -4.54
N ARG A 369 -1.61 4.93 -5.54
CA ARG A 369 -3.07 4.90 -5.68
C ARG A 369 -3.48 3.56 -6.28
N HIS A 370 -4.52 2.91 -5.74
CA HIS A 370 -5.10 1.71 -6.34
C HIS A 370 -6.58 1.54 -5.97
N VAL A 371 -7.29 0.67 -6.69
CA VAL A 371 -8.67 0.32 -6.37
C VAL A 371 -8.68 -0.81 -5.33
N TYR A 372 -9.56 -0.69 -4.34
CA TYR A 372 -9.71 -1.65 -3.26
C TYR A 372 -11.18 -2.04 -3.09
N ASP A 373 -11.46 -3.33 -3.10
CA ASP A 373 -12.81 -3.91 -3.19
C ASP A 373 -13.25 -4.67 -1.92
N LYS A 374 -12.48 -4.55 -0.84
CA LYS A 374 -12.76 -5.18 0.47
C LYS A 374 -13.25 -4.14 1.49
N PRO A 375 -13.74 -4.56 2.68
CA PRO A 375 -14.22 -3.65 3.69
C PRO A 375 -13.15 -2.70 4.25
N ILE A 376 -13.55 -1.45 4.47
CA ILE A 376 -12.73 -0.41 5.12
C ILE A 376 -13.00 -0.43 6.63
N TYR A 377 -11.98 -0.15 7.43
CA TYR A 377 -12.09 -0.09 8.89
C TYR A 377 -11.94 1.36 9.35
N GLU A 378 -12.96 1.88 10.04
CA GLU A 378 -12.91 3.15 10.76
C GLU A 378 -12.55 2.89 12.22
N ILE A 379 -11.40 3.41 12.65
CA ILE A 379 -10.93 3.27 14.03
C ILE A 379 -11.20 4.58 14.75
N VAL A 380 -11.81 4.51 15.93
CA VAL A 380 -12.16 5.67 16.75
C VAL A 380 -11.56 5.52 18.13
N THR A 381 -10.82 6.53 18.57
CA THR A 381 -10.14 6.57 19.88
C THR A 381 -10.94 7.37 20.92
N LYS A 382 -10.51 7.31 22.19
CA LYS A 382 -11.15 8.04 23.31
C LYS A 382 -11.14 9.57 23.20
N GLY A 383 -10.28 10.14 22.36
CA GLY A 383 -10.31 11.57 22.04
C GLY A 383 -11.28 11.95 20.91
N GLY A 384 -11.96 10.96 20.33
CA GLY A 384 -12.77 11.06 19.11
C GLY A 384 -11.96 11.14 17.82
N TYR A 385 -10.65 11.00 17.92
CA TYR A 385 -9.74 10.89 16.78
C TYR A 385 -10.02 9.61 16.01
N ARG A 386 -9.96 9.70 14.68
CA ARG A 386 -10.37 8.60 13.82
C ARG A 386 -9.67 8.56 12.49
N VAL A 387 -9.52 7.37 11.94
CA VAL A 387 -8.92 7.12 10.62
C VAL A 387 -9.65 5.97 9.93
N LYS A 388 -9.88 6.10 8.62
CA LYS A 388 -10.40 5.04 7.76
C LYS A 388 -9.28 4.42 6.93
N VAL A 389 -9.04 3.12 7.14
CA VAL A 389 -7.94 2.39 6.51
C VAL A 389 -8.39 1.02 5.99
N THR A 390 -7.60 0.42 5.10
CA THR A 390 -7.85 -0.97 4.70
C THR A 390 -7.60 -1.93 5.86
N GLY A 391 -8.22 -3.12 5.85
CA GLY A 391 -8.06 -4.09 6.95
C GLY A 391 -6.62 -4.56 7.16
N GLU A 392 -5.81 -4.53 6.10
CA GLU A 392 -4.39 -4.88 6.09
C GLU A 392 -3.48 -3.73 6.57
N HIS A 393 -3.95 -2.49 6.58
CA HIS A 393 -3.14 -1.33 6.96
C HIS A 393 -2.72 -1.38 8.43
N SER A 394 -1.43 -1.15 8.69
CA SER A 394 -0.85 -1.24 10.01
C SER A 394 -0.83 0.11 10.71
N ILE A 395 -1.20 0.08 11.99
CA ILE A 395 -1.25 1.24 12.86
C ILE A 395 -0.31 0.98 14.04
N GLU A 396 0.40 2.02 14.45
CA GLU A 396 1.30 1.94 15.60
C GLU A 396 0.50 1.88 16.89
N ILE A 397 0.60 0.74 17.57
CA ILE A 397 0.07 0.54 18.91
C ILE A 397 1.21 0.44 19.91
N PHE A 398 0.98 0.90 21.13
CA PHE A 398 1.98 0.86 22.18
C PHE A 398 1.84 -0.43 22.99
N ASN A 399 2.87 -1.28 22.93
CA ASN A 399 2.95 -2.49 23.73
C ASN A 399 3.26 -2.14 25.19
N LYS A 400 2.35 -2.48 26.10
CA LYS A 400 2.44 -2.14 27.53
C LYS A 400 3.56 -2.87 28.26
N ASP A 401 3.97 -4.04 27.79
CA ASP A 401 4.95 -4.90 28.47
C ASP A 401 6.38 -4.56 28.00
N ALA A 402 6.52 -4.34 26.69
CA ALA A 402 7.78 -3.98 26.05
C ALA A 402 8.11 -2.49 26.14
N TYR A 403 7.12 -1.61 26.40
CA TYR A 403 7.26 -0.14 26.36
C TYR A 403 7.78 0.39 25.01
N LYS A 404 7.33 -0.23 23.92
CA LYS A 404 7.72 0.12 22.54
C LYS A 404 6.49 0.11 21.64
N PHE A 405 6.59 0.82 20.51
CA PHE A 405 5.59 0.70 19.46
C PHE A 405 5.68 -0.66 18.76
N GLU A 406 4.53 -1.23 18.46
CA GLU A 406 4.37 -2.40 17.62
C GLU A 406 3.31 -2.13 16.55
N CYS A 407 3.57 -2.59 15.34
CA CYS A 407 2.65 -2.44 14.22
C CYS A 407 1.56 -3.50 14.28
N LYS A 408 0.29 -3.07 14.35
CA LYS A 408 -0.87 -3.97 14.32
C LYS A 408 -1.83 -3.64 13.16
N PRO A 409 -2.23 -4.63 12.34
CA PRO A 409 -3.19 -4.42 11.26
C PRO A 409 -4.57 -3.99 11.77
N ALA A 410 -5.22 -3.09 11.04
CA ALA A 410 -6.50 -2.48 11.42
C ALA A 410 -7.59 -3.50 11.78
N ARG A 411 -7.69 -4.60 11.05
CA ARG A 411 -8.71 -5.64 11.30
C ARG A 411 -8.52 -6.42 12.61
N PHE A 412 -7.34 -6.35 13.24
CA PHE A 412 -7.06 -7.02 14.52
C PHE A 412 -7.10 -6.06 15.70
N LEU A 413 -7.25 -4.76 15.43
CA LEU A 413 -7.40 -3.78 16.48
C LEU A 413 -8.68 -4.03 17.26
N LYS A 414 -8.59 -3.91 18.57
CA LYS A 414 -9.72 -4.08 19.49
C LYS A 414 -9.85 -2.86 20.39
N PRO A 415 -11.07 -2.56 20.89
CA PRO A 415 -11.24 -1.56 21.94
C PRO A 415 -10.28 -1.81 23.11
N GLY A 416 -9.61 -0.75 23.57
CA GLY A 416 -8.58 -0.80 24.61
C GLY A 416 -7.14 -0.79 24.11
N ASP A 417 -6.86 -1.20 22.86
CA ASP A 417 -5.51 -1.07 22.27
C ASP A 417 -5.07 0.41 22.26
N LEU A 418 -3.81 0.68 22.58
CA LEU A 418 -3.28 2.04 22.73
C LEU A 418 -2.64 2.53 21.43
N VAL A 419 -3.39 3.31 20.64
CA VAL A 419 -2.88 3.90 19.39
C VAL A 419 -2.12 5.20 19.68
N ALA A 420 -1.05 5.42 18.93
CA ALA A 420 -0.22 6.60 19.04
C ALA A 420 -0.75 7.79 18.20
N SER A 421 -0.68 8.99 18.75
CA SER A 421 -1.02 10.24 18.05
C SER A 421 0.01 11.33 18.34
N CYS A 422 0.41 12.05 17.29
CA CYS A 422 1.29 13.21 17.42
C CYS A 422 0.47 14.43 17.86
N PHE A 423 0.57 14.82 19.14
CA PHE A 423 -0.06 16.05 19.64
C PHE A 423 0.82 17.27 19.39
N LYS A 424 2.15 17.12 19.45
CA LYS A 424 3.08 18.18 19.09
C LYS A 424 3.16 18.28 17.57
N VAL A 425 2.46 19.27 17.02
CA VAL A 425 2.51 19.60 15.60
C VAL A 425 3.55 20.70 15.39
N PRO A 426 4.41 20.62 14.36
CA PRO A 426 5.32 21.71 14.03
C PRO A 426 4.57 23.04 13.87
N ASN A 427 5.18 24.14 14.30
CA ASN A 427 4.64 25.49 14.14
C ASN A 427 5.74 26.34 13.51
N ILE A 428 5.57 26.67 12.22
CA ILE A 428 6.53 27.46 11.44
C ILE A 428 5.86 28.81 11.22
N ALA A 429 6.09 29.75 12.13
CA ALA A 429 5.52 31.10 12.05
C ALA A 429 6.32 31.94 11.03
N SER A 430 6.12 31.69 9.74
CA SER A 430 6.90 32.28 8.65
C SER A 430 6.17 33.33 7.83
N ILE A 431 4.83 33.41 7.90
CA ILE A 431 4.05 34.32 7.05
C ILE A 431 3.58 35.55 7.85
N ASN A 432 4.16 36.71 7.54
CA ASN A 432 3.74 38.03 8.06
C ASN A 432 3.05 38.91 7.01
N VAL A 433 3.32 38.67 5.73
CA VAL A 433 2.71 39.38 4.59
C VAL A 433 2.44 38.36 3.49
N ILE A 434 1.26 38.42 2.88
CA ILE A 434 0.88 37.57 1.75
C ILE A 434 1.01 38.39 0.48
N ASN A 435 1.86 37.95 -0.45
CA ASN A 435 1.79 38.42 -1.84
C ASN A 435 0.74 37.57 -2.58
N LEU A 436 -0.40 38.18 -2.93
CA LEU A 436 -1.50 37.50 -3.62
C LEU A 436 -1.10 37.01 -5.00
N ALA A 437 -0.23 37.73 -5.72
CA ALA A 437 0.19 37.34 -7.06
C ALA A 437 0.96 36.03 -7.07
N SER A 438 1.94 35.88 -6.18
CA SER A 438 2.71 34.64 -6.07
C SER A 438 1.80 33.49 -5.64
N LEU A 439 0.91 33.75 -4.69
CA LEU A 439 0.01 32.74 -4.15
C LEU A 439 -1.05 32.27 -5.17
N ILE A 440 -1.66 33.20 -5.92
CA ILE A 440 -2.62 32.87 -6.99
C ILE A 440 -1.94 32.01 -8.05
N LEU A 441 -0.75 32.40 -8.51
CA LEU A 441 -0.04 31.65 -9.54
C LEU A 441 0.40 30.25 -9.08
N SER A 442 0.69 30.09 -7.78
CA SER A 442 1.04 28.78 -7.21
C SER A 442 -0.17 27.86 -7.02
N GLU A 443 -1.33 28.41 -6.68
CA GLU A 443 -2.52 27.61 -6.32
C GLU A 443 -3.52 27.46 -7.48
N ASP A 444 -3.67 28.46 -8.35
CA ASP A 444 -4.60 28.46 -9.49
C ASP A 444 -4.07 29.32 -10.67
N LYS A 445 -3.39 28.65 -11.61
CA LYS A 445 -2.85 29.27 -12.83
C LYS A 445 -3.95 29.83 -13.75
N ASP A 446 -5.12 29.18 -13.78
CA ASP A 446 -6.24 29.60 -14.65
C ASP A 446 -6.88 30.89 -14.15
N LEU A 447 -6.92 31.08 -12.82
CA LEU A 447 -7.31 32.33 -12.21
C LEU A 447 -6.29 33.44 -12.53
N GLY A 448 -4.99 33.12 -12.52
CA GLY A 448 -3.92 34.03 -12.90
C GLY A 448 -4.06 34.63 -14.32
N GLU A 449 -4.61 33.87 -15.27
CA GLU A 449 -4.89 34.35 -16.64
C GLU A 449 -6.04 35.37 -16.73
N LYS A 450 -6.93 35.37 -15.73
CA LYS A 450 -8.12 36.24 -15.67
C LYS A 450 -7.87 37.53 -14.88
N ILE A 451 -6.79 37.56 -14.10
CA ILE A 451 -6.43 38.67 -13.21
C ILE A 451 -5.45 39.63 -13.91
N PHE A 452 -5.66 40.91 -13.66
CA PHE A 452 -4.85 42.02 -14.14
C PHE A 452 -4.20 42.73 -12.96
N VAL A 453 -2.98 43.21 -13.17
CA VAL A 453 -2.19 43.97 -12.20
C VAL A 453 -2.20 45.44 -12.61
N GLU A 454 -2.34 46.32 -11.62
CA GLU A 454 -2.30 47.78 -11.77
C GLU A 454 -1.35 48.40 -10.76
N GLY A 455 -0.72 49.51 -11.12
CA GLY A 455 0.23 50.22 -10.27
C GLY A 455 1.68 50.12 -10.77
N PRO A 456 2.66 50.45 -9.93
CA PRO A 456 4.07 50.57 -10.32
C PRO A 456 4.60 49.31 -11.02
N SER A 457 4.44 48.14 -10.41
CA SER A 457 4.94 46.88 -11.00
C SER A 457 4.33 46.57 -12.38
N ALA A 458 3.08 46.98 -12.63
CA ALA A 458 2.45 46.82 -13.96
C ALA A 458 3.07 47.75 -15.00
N ASN A 459 3.37 49.00 -14.62
CA ASN A 459 4.00 49.97 -15.51
C ASN A 459 5.42 49.53 -15.88
N ASP A 460 6.18 49.01 -14.92
CA ASP A 460 7.56 48.53 -15.12
C ASP A 460 7.59 47.35 -16.08
N LEU A 461 6.74 46.34 -15.86
CA LEU A 461 6.64 45.19 -16.75
C LEU A 461 6.17 45.59 -18.15
N MET A 462 5.23 46.54 -18.24
CA MET A 462 4.75 47.04 -19.53
C MET A 462 5.87 47.72 -20.31
N ALA A 463 6.66 48.59 -19.67
CA ALA A 463 7.81 49.24 -20.28
C ALA A 463 8.86 48.21 -20.73
N LEU A 464 9.12 47.19 -19.89
CA LEU A 464 10.02 46.09 -20.22
C LEU A 464 9.58 45.33 -21.48
N ILE A 465 8.30 44.92 -21.55
CA ILE A 465 7.75 44.17 -22.69
C ILE A 465 7.82 45.01 -23.97
N LEU A 466 7.43 46.29 -23.91
CA LEU A 466 7.45 47.20 -25.07
C LEU A 466 8.87 47.44 -25.59
N LYS A 467 9.88 47.42 -24.72
CA LYS A 467 11.30 47.56 -25.08
C LYS A 467 11.91 46.26 -25.61
N LYS A 468 11.56 45.12 -25.00
CA LYS A 468 12.19 43.81 -25.25
C LYS A 468 11.67 43.12 -26.50
N TYR A 469 10.38 43.28 -26.85
CA TYR A 469 9.74 42.47 -27.89
C TYR A 469 9.24 43.29 -29.09
N PRO A 470 9.33 42.73 -30.32
CA PRO A 470 8.78 43.38 -31.52
C PRO A 470 7.24 43.37 -31.52
N LYS A 471 6.63 44.31 -32.26
CA LYS A 471 5.17 44.52 -32.32
C LYS A 471 4.36 43.24 -32.61
N ASN A 472 4.90 42.31 -33.40
CA ASN A 472 4.22 41.06 -33.75
C ASN A 472 4.13 40.08 -32.57
N VAL A 473 5.19 39.96 -31.77
CA VAL A 473 5.20 39.14 -30.55
C VAL A 473 4.26 39.74 -29.51
N ILE A 474 4.28 41.08 -29.36
CA ILE A 474 3.35 41.77 -28.46
C ILE A 474 1.89 41.53 -28.87
N ARG A 475 1.58 41.54 -30.16
CA ARG A 475 0.22 41.24 -30.64
C ARG A 475 -0.24 39.81 -30.33
N ARG A 476 0.67 38.84 -30.41
CA ARG A 476 0.36 37.41 -30.23
C ARG A 476 0.34 37.00 -28.75
N GLU A 477 1.34 37.40 -27.99
CA GLU A 477 1.62 36.84 -26.66
C GLU A 477 1.29 37.80 -25.52
N TYR A 478 1.39 39.10 -25.77
CA TYR A 478 1.15 40.19 -24.82
C TYR A 478 0.03 41.13 -25.28
N SER A 479 -1.01 40.57 -25.89
CA SER A 479 -2.04 41.33 -26.62
C SER A 479 -2.72 42.42 -25.79
N GLU A 480 -2.89 42.20 -24.49
CA GLU A 480 -3.53 43.15 -23.57
C GLU A 480 -2.64 44.37 -23.24
N VAL A 481 -1.32 44.28 -23.45
CA VAL A 481 -0.38 45.41 -23.25
C VAL A 481 -0.72 46.58 -24.18
N ARG A 482 -1.25 46.29 -25.38
CA ARG A 482 -1.73 47.32 -26.33
C ARG A 482 -2.88 48.16 -25.78
N ARG A 483 -3.62 47.64 -24.80
CA ARG A 483 -4.72 48.31 -24.11
C ARG A 483 -4.30 48.90 -22.77
N ARG A 484 -2.99 49.04 -22.53
CA ARG A 484 -2.39 49.45 -21.25
C ARG A 484 -2.86 48.59 -20.08
N LYS A 485 -3.03 47.28 -20.30
CA LYS A 485 -3.42 46.32 -19.28
C LYS A 485 -2.39 45.21 -19.18
N VAL A 486 -2.02 44.83 -17.97
CA VAL A 486 -1.02 43.79 -17.72
C VAL A 486 -1.69 42.63 -17.00
N LYS A 487 -1.70 41.44 -17.63
CA LYS A 487 -2.18 40.23 -16.98
C LYS A 487 -1.17 39.77 -15.93
N LEU A 488 -1.67 39.17 -14.85
CA LEU A 488 -0.81 38.58 -13.84
C LEU A 488 0.08 37.47 -14.43
N SER A 489 -0.43 36.69 -15.38
CA SER A 489 0.36 35.65 -16.06
C SER A 489 1.55 36.17 -16.86
N TYR A 490 1.56 37.46 -17.25
CA TYR A 490 2.70 38.06 -17.97
C TYR A 490 3.92 38.22 -17.09
N PHE A 491 3.76 38.49 -15.79
CA PHE A 491 4.88 38.56 -14.85
C PHE A 491 5.64 37.24 -14.79
N PHE A 492 4.91 36.13 -14.66
CA PHE A 492 5.52 34.81 -14.57
C PHE A 492 6.19 34.36 -15.88
N LYS A 493 5.60 34.71 -17.04
CA LYS A 493 6.25 34.46 -18.35
C LYS A 493 7.62 35.12 -18.45
N GLU A 494 7.78 36.29 -17.84
CA GLU A 494 9.05 37.01 -17.76
C GLU A 494 9.91 36.61 -16.54
N GLY A 495 9.49 35.64 -15.72
CA GLY A 495 10.21 35.20 -14.52
C GLY A 495 10.17 36.22 -13.37
N LEU A 496 9.18 37.11 -13.35
CA LEU A 496 9.02 38.17 -12.36
C LEU A 496 7.80 37.91 -11.45
N ILE A 497 7.79 38.52 -10.27
CA ILE A 497 6.65 38.53 -9.34
C ILE A 497 6.34 39.99 -9.01
N PRO A 498 5.10 40.47 -9.20
CA PRO A 498 4.76 41.84 -8.87
C PRO A 498 4.71 42.03 -7.36
N ASP A 499 5.30 43.12 -6.88
CA ASP A 499 5.45 43.39 -5.45
C ASP A 499 4.72 44.65 -4.97
N GLU A 500 4.26 45.50 -5.89
CA GLU A 500 3.53 46.73 -5.58
C GLU A 500 2.34 46.97 -6.52
N GLY A 501 1.26 47.48 -5.94
CA GLY A 501 0.03 47.82 -6.66
C GLY A 501 -1.17 46.97 -6.27
N PHE A 502 -2.08 46.77 -7.21
CA PHE A 502 -3.38 46.15 -7.01
C PHE A 502 -3.66 45.07 -8.05
N ILE A 503 -4.48 44.09 -7.67
CA ILE A 503 -5.04 43.11 -8.59
C ILE A 503 -6.54 43.34 -8.81
N ARG A 504 -7.01 43.03 -10.02
CA ARG A 504 -8.43 43.10 -10.38
C ARG A 504 -8.82 42.11 -11.47
N LEU A 505 -10.13 41.92 -11.66
CA LEU A 505 -10.68 41.21 -12.82
C LEU A 505 -10.89 42.16 -14.02
N LYS A 506 -10.82 41.62 -15.24
CA LYS A 506 -10.87 42.35 -16.52
C LYS A 506 -11.94 43.45 -16.64
N TYR A 507 -13.13 43.19 -16.09
CA TYR A 507 -14.34 44.02 -16.21
C TYR A 507 -14.88 44.51 -14.86
N SER A 508 -14.11 44.40 -13.78
CA SER A 508 -14.50 44.88 -12.46
C SER A 508 -13.86 46.25 -12.19
N ASN A 509 -14.68 47.30 -12.12
CA ASN A 509 -14.24 48.66 -11.78
C ASN A 509 -14.31 48.99 -10.28
N VAL A 510 -14.93 48.11 -9.47
CA VAL A 510 -15.29 48.41 -8.07
C VAL A 510 -14.48 47.60 -7.05
N ASN A 511 -13.96 46.44 -7.44
CA ASN A 511 -13.27 45.52 -6.54
C ASN A 511 -11.84 45.25 -7.01
N ARG A 512 -10.92 46.14 -6.59
CA ARG A 512 -9.46 45.90 -6.64
C ARG A 512 -8.98 45.50 -5.26
N LEU A 513 -7.97 44.63 -5.19
CA LEU A 513 -7.35 44.20 -3.93
C LEU A 513 -5.87 44.59 -3.94
N PRO A 514 -5.29 44.97 -2.78
CA PRO A 514 -3.85 45.20 -2.70
C PRO A 514 -3.08 43.91 -3.01
N LEU A 515 -1.96 44.02 -3.72
CA LEU A 515 -1.09 42.87 -4.02
C LEU A 515 -0.51 42.22 -2.76
N LYS A 516 -0.12 43.05 -1.79
CA LYS A 516 0.39 42.62 -0.49
C LYS A 516 -0.67 42.82 0.58
N ILE A 517 -1.06 41.74 1.25
CA ILE A 517 -1.96 41.78 2.41
C ILE A 517 -1.14 41.54 3.68
N PRO A 518 -1.16 42.46 4.65
CA PRO A 518 -0.54 42.22 5.94
C PRO A 518 -1.31 41.15 6.71
N VAL A 519 -0.59 40.20 7.30
CA VAL A 519 -1.17 39.13 8.13
C VAL A 519 -1.28 39.65 9.56
N THR A 520 -2.36 40.41 9.83
CA THR A 520 -2.66 40.99 11.15
C THR A 520 -3.67 40.15 11.93
N GLY A 521 -3.94 40.55 13.18
CA GLY A 521 -4.99 39.93 13.99
C GLY A 521 -6.37 40.03 13.31
N GLU A 522 -6.68 41.17 12.70
CA GLU A 522 -7.92 41.41 11.95
C GLU A 522 -8.05 40.49 10.74
N PHE A 523 -6.94 40.21 10.04
CA PHE A 523 -6.93 39.24 8.95
C PHE A 523 -7.31 37.84 9.47
N GLY A 524 -6.67 37.40 10.56
CA GLY A 524 -7.00 36.14 11.22
C GLY A 524 -8.48 36.07 11.63
N ARG A 525 -8.95 37.09 12.35
CA ARG A 525 -10.32 37.19 12.87
C ARG A 525 -11.38 37.19 11.77
N LEU A 526 -11.15 37.90 10.66
CA LEU A 526 -12.05 37.91 9.51
C LEU A 526 -12.15 36.54 8.84
N LEU A 527 -11.03 35.83 8.66
CA LEU A 527 -11.06 34.46 8.15
C LEU A 527 -11.78 33.51 9.11
N GLY A 528 -11.61 33.72 10.43
CA GLY A 528 -12.34 32.98 11.46
C GLY A 528 -13.86 33.18 11.36
N TYR A 529 -14.32 34.42 11.25
CA TYR A 529 -15.74 34.72 11.01
C TYR A 529 -16.24 34.08 9.73
N HIS A 530 -15.45 34.10 8.65
CA HIS A 530 -15.87 33.50 7.39
C HIS A 530 -15.97 31.96 7.47
N VAL A 531 -15.07 31.33 8.21
CA VAL A 531 -15.13 29.88 8.46
C VAL A 531 -16.38 29.53 9.28
N ALA A 532 -16.76 30.32 10.28
CA ALA A 532 -17.99 30.09 11.04
C ALA A 532 -19.25 30.49 10.23
N GLU A 533 -19.44 31.78 9.98
CA GLU A 533 -20.67 32.40 9.47
C GLU A 533 -20.65 32.73 7.97
N GLY A 534 -19.53 32.47 7.30
CA GLY A 534 -19.35 32.87 5.92
C GLY A 534 -20.00 31.96 4.90
N ASN A 535 -20.49 32.60 3.82
CA ASN A 535 -20.96 31.96 2.61
C ASN A 535 -20.30 32.61 1.37
N LEU A 536 -19.88 31.78 0.41
CA LEU A 536 -19.23 32.22 -0.83
C LEU A 536 -20.23 32.18 -2.00
N ASN A 537 -21.01 33.24 -2.13
CA ASN A 537 -21.92 33.42 -3.26
C ASN A 537 -21.14 33.58 -4.59
N PRO A 538 -21.75 33.32 -5.77
CA PRO A 538 -21.04 33.39 -7.05
C PRO A 538 -20.36 34.74 -7.34
N ASN A 539 -20.87 35.83 -6.77
CA ASN A 539 -20.43 37.19 -7.08
C ASN A 539 -19.86 37.97 -5.88
N TYR A 540 -19.90 37.44 -4.67
CA TYR A 540 -19.47 38.15 -3.45
C TYR A 540 -19.26 37.21 -2.26
N CYS A 541 -18.54 37.69 -1.25
CA CYS A 541 -18.45 37.06 0.06
C CYS A 541 -19.58 37.58 0.96
N GLU A 542 -20.17 36.70 1.75
CA GLU A 542 -21.24 37.02 2.68
C GLU A 542 -20.89 36.53 4.08
N LEU A 543 -21.19 37.31 5.12
CA LEU A 543 -21.24 36.86 6.52
C LEU A 543 -22.65 37.10 7.04
N THR A 544 -23.19 36.16 7.82
CA THR A 544 -24.52 36.28 8.41
C THR A 544 -24.47 36.06 9.92
N PHE A 545 -25.02 37.01 10.68
CA PHE A 545 -25.04 36.98 12.14
C PHE A 545 -26.48 37.09 12.66
N GLY A 546 -26.70 36.73 13.92
CA GLY A 546 -27.95 36.97 14.63
C GLY A 546 -28.20 38.45 14.92
N LEU A 547 -29.46 38.85 15.15
CA LEU A 547 -29.81 40.25 15.44
C LEU A 547 -29.14 40.83 16.70
N ASN A 548 -28.79 39.95 17.65
CA ASN A 548 -28.23 40.31 18.94
C ASN A 548 -26.69 40.39 18.92
N GLU A 549 -26.05 40.11 17.78
CA GLU A 549 -24.59 39.99 17.64
C GLU A 549 -23.98 41.24 16.97
N ARG A 550 -24.54 42.42 17.26
CA ARG A 550 -24.14 43.68 16.59
C ARG A 550 -22.66 44.01 16.76
N GLU A 551 -22.08 43.72 17.91
CA GLU A 551 -20.65 43.92 18.17
C GLU A 551 -19.77 43.11 17.19
N TYR A 552 -20.16 41.86 16.88
CA TYR A 552 -19.42 41.01 15.94
C TYR A 552 -19.57 41.51 14.51
N VAL A 553 -20.73 42.07 14.16
CA VAL A 553 -20.97 42.71 12.86
C VAL A 553 -20.07 43.95 12.70
N GLU A 554 -19.99 44.80 13.71
CA GLU A 554 -19.13 46.00 13.70
C GLU A 554 -17.65 45.64 13.58
N ASP A 555 -17.20 44.65 14.35
CA ASP A 555 -15.82 44.14 14.28
C ASP A 555 -15.51 43.50 12.91
N ALA A 556 -16.43 42.71 12.35
CA ALA A 556 -16.26 42.14 11.02
C ALA A 556 -16.16 43.22 9.93
N VAL A 557 -16.99 44.27 10.01
CA VAL A 557 -16.91 45.44 9.11
C VAL A 557 -15.57 46.14 9.23
N LYS A 558 -15.07 46.33 10.46
CA LYS A 558 -13.74 46.91 10.72
C LYS A 558 -12.65 46.07 10.07
N CYS A 559 -12.66 44.75 10.31
CA CYS A 559 -11.65 43.85 9.74
C CYS A 559 -11.66 43.88 8.20
N ILE A 560 -12.83 43.92 7.55
CA ILE A 560 -12.93 44.02 6.08
C ILE A 560 -12.30 45.30 5.55
N ARG A 561 -12.53 46.43 6.24
CA ARG A 561 -11.97 47.74 5.86
C ARG A 561 -10.46 47.77 6.03
N GLU A 562 -9.95 47.31 7.16
CA GLU A 562 -8.51 47.39 7.48
C GLU A 562 -7.68 46.41 6.65
N VAL A 563 -8.16 45.18 6.45
CA VAL A 563 -7.41 44.13 5.76
C VAL A 563 -7.39 44.34 4.25
N PHE A 564 -8.53 44.67 3.65
CA PHE A 564 -8.69 44.69 2.19
C PHE A 564 -8.92 46.09 1.63
N GLY A 565 -9.12 47.12 2.46
CA GLY A 565 -9.47 48.46 2.01
C GLY A 565 -10.86 48.53 1.38
N LEU A 566 -11.75 47.59 1.71
CA LEU A 566 -13.07 47.46 1.08
C LEU A 566 -14.17 48.05 1.96
N THR A 567 -15.21 48.60 1.32
CA THR A 567 -16.42 49.06 2.01
C THR A 567 -17.51 47.97 1.93
N PRO A 568 -17.82 47.27 3.04
CA PRO A 568 -18.87 46.26 3.05
C PRO A 568 -20.26 46.89 3.03
N LYS A 569 -21.26 46.16 2.50
CA LYS A 569 -22.67 46.52 2.53
C LYS A 569 -23.40 45.74 3.61
N LEU A 570 -24.16 46.42 4.46
CA LEU A 570 -24.97 45.79 5.50
C LEU A 570 -26.44 45.71 5.11
N TYR A 571 -27.05 44.55 5.34
CA TYR A 571 -28.47 44.31 5.13
C TYR A 571 -29.09 43.76 6.40
N ARG A 572 -30.20 44.36 6.83
CA ARG A 572 -31.01 43.83 7.92
C ARG A 572 -32.10 42.94 7.33
N ARG A 573 -32.15 41.68 7.78
CA ARG A 573 -33.20 40.70 7.49
C ARG A 573 -34.05 40.48 8.76
N PRO A 574 -35.25 39.86 8.68
CA PRO A 574 -36.17 39.73 9.81
C PRO A 574 -35.56 39.16 11.10
N HIS A 575 -34.61 38.21 10.98
CA HIS A 575 -33.95 37.58 12.13
C HIS A 575 -32.43 37.55 12.05
N LYS A 576 -31.82 38.26 11.07
CA LYS A 576 -30.39 38.17 10.79
C LYS A 576 -29.81 39.49 10.29
N LEU A 577 -28.52 39.71 10.52
CA LEU A 577 -27.72 40.78 9.94
C LEU A 577 -26.75 40.18 8.92
N THR A 578 -26.75 40.69 7.70
CA THR A 578 -25.94 40.15 6.61
C THR A 578 -24.96 41.20 6.11
N ILE A 579 -23.69 40.82 5.99
CA ILE A 579 -22.60 41.64 5.46
C ILE A 579 -22.18 41.10 4.10
N ILE A 580 -22.24 41.93 3.06
CA ILE A 580 -21.77 41.59 1.71
C ILE A 580 -20.50 42.37 1.39
N TYR A 581 -19.45 41.68 0.94
CA TYR A 581 -18.13 42.27 0.67
C TYR A 581 -17.34 41.52 -0.41
N GLY A 582 -16.20 42.06 -0.82
CA GLY A 582 -15.18 41.33 -1.60
C GLY A 582 -15.45 41.13 -3.10
N GLY A 583 -16.72 41.13 -3.50
CA GLY A 583 -17.12 40.84 -4.88
C GLY A 583 -16.59 39.51 -5.42
N ARG A 584 -16.60 39.35 -6.74
CA ARG A 584 -16.19 38.10 -7.39
C ARG A 584 -14.70 37.79 -7.17
N LEU A 585 -13.84 38.80 -7.19
CA LEU A 585 -12.40 38.60 -7.04
C LEU A 585 -12.04 38.00 -5.68
N LEU A 586 -12.49 38.61 -4.58
CA LEU A 586 -12.16 38.10 -3.25
C LEU A 586 -12.77 36.73 -3.00
N ARG A 587 -13.97 36.47 -3.53
CA ARG A 587 -14.61 35.16 -3.44
C ARG A 587 -13.81 34.06 -4.14
N GLU A 588 -13.31 34.30 -5.35
CA GLU A 588 -12.45 33.33 -6.07
C GLU A 588 -11.13 33.10 -5.31
N ILE A 589 -10.57 34.14 -4.68
CA ILE A 589 -9.38 34.00 -3.81
C ILE A 589 -9.70 33.14 -2.58
N PHE A 590 -10.81 33.41 -1.89
CA PHE A 590 -11.20 32.64 -0.71
C PHE A 590 -11.45 31.17 -1.03
N GLU A 591 -12.14 30.88 -2.14
CA GLU A 591 -12.45 29.51 -2.56
C GLU A 591 -11.24 28.77 -3.12
N ARG A 592 -10.50 29.37 -4.06
CA ARG A 592 -9.51 28.64 -4.87
C ARG A 592 -8.09 28.75 -4.33
N VAL A 593 -7.76 29.91 -3.76
CA VAL A 593 -6.40 30.27 -3.34
C VAL A 593 -6.22 29.97 -1.85
N PHE A 594 -7.06 30.55 -0.99
CA PHE A 594 -7.06 30.25 0.44
C PHE A 594 -7.72 28.92 0.77
N GLN A 595 -8.57 28.40 -0.13
CA GLN A 595 -9.21 27.09 -0.03
C GLN A 595 -10.07 26.95 1.21
N ILE A 596 -10.85 27.98 1.56
CA ILE A 596 -11.69 28.00 2.77
C ILE A 596 -12.89 27.05 2.65
N GLY A 597 -13.26 26.66 1.42
CA GLY A 597 -14.45 25.86 1.12
C GLY A 597 -15.68 26.73 0.87
N ASN A 598 -16.62 26.22 0.07
CA ASN A 598 -17.81 26.96 -0.39
C ASN A 598 -19.13 26.45 0.19
N SER A 599 -19.15 25.25 0.76
CA SER A 599 -20.30 24.64 1.44
C SER A 599 -19.91 24.23 2.85
N ALA A 600 -20.89 24.12 3.75
CA ALA A 600 -20.66 23.77 5.15
C ALA A 600 -19.87 22.45 5.32
N GLU A 601 -20.11 21.46 4.45
CA GLU A 601 -19.42 20.15 4.44
C GLU A 601 -17.97 20.22 3.96
N ASN A 602 -17.66 21.18 3.11
CA ASN A 602 -16.34 21.35 2.50
C ASN A 602 -15.52 22.49 3.12
N LYS A 603 -16.07 23.20 4.12
CA LYS A 603 -15.33 24.23 4.86
C LYS A 603 -14.07 23.64 5.47
N GLN A 604 -13.01 24.42 5.53
CA GLN A 604 -11.74 24.03 6.14
C GLN A 604 -10.93 25.25 6.59
N VAL A 605 -9.92 25.03 7.42
CA VAL A 605 -9.02 26.14 7.82
C VAL A 605 -8.11 26.46 6.63
N PRO A 606 -8.03 27.72 6.19
CA PRO A 606 -7.11 28.11 5.14
C PRO A 606 -5.67 27.83 5.57
N PHE A 607 -4.89 27.18 4.69
CA PHE A 607 -3.59 26.59 5.05
C PHE A 607 -2.58 27.62 5.60
N ILE A 608 -2.74 28.89 5.21
CA ILE A 608 -1.95 30.02 5.70
C ILE A 608 -1.98 30.07 7.23
N MET A 609 -3.14 29.81 7.86
CA MET A 609 -3.31 29.89 9.31
C MET A 609 -2.42 28.89 10.08
N PHE A 610 -1.95 27.80 9.46
CA PHE A 610 -0.99 26.91 10.11
C PHE A 610 0.43 27.48 10.19
N ASN A 611 0.70 28.58 9.46
CA ASN A 611 2.03 29.14 9.20
C ASN A 611 2.19 30.62 9.64
N VAL A 612 1.21 31.17 10.36
CA VAL A 612 1.26 32.52 10.94
C VAL A 612 1.73 32.46 12.39
N ASN A 613 1.99 33.62 13.01
CA ASN A 613 2.32 33.67 14.43
C ASN A 613 1.11 33.31 15.32
N ASP A 614 1.38 32.96 16.58
CA ASP A 614 0.35 32.50 17.50
C ASP A 614 -0.72 33.56 17.80
N TYR A 615 -0.37 34.85 17.76
CA TYR A 615 -1.34 35.94 17.96
C TYR A 615 -2.42 35.92 16.86
N VAL A 616 -2.02 35.84 15.59
CA VAL A 616 -2.97 35.78 14.46
C VAL A 616 -3.79 34.48 14.50
N LYS A 617 -3.19 33.35 14.90
CA LYS A 617 -3.92 32.09 15.11
C LYS A 617 -5.00 32.22 16.18
N LYS A 618 -4.68 32.88 17.31
CA LYS A 618 -5.65 33.15 18.38
C LYS A 618 -6.81 33.99 17.86
N GLU A 619 -6.53 35.04 17.10
CA GLU A 619 -7.57 35.89 16.50
C GLU A 619 -8.45 35.14 15.50
N PHE A 620 -7.88 34.23 14.70
CA PHE A 620 -8.66 33.32 13.86
C PHE A 620 -9.60 32.43 14.69
N ILE A 621 -9.08 31.78 15.73
CA ILE A 621 -9.86 30.93 16.64
C ILE A 621 -10.96 31.74 17.34
N LYS A 622 -10.67 32.99 17.73
CA LYS A 622 -11.63 33.93 18.31
C LYS A 622 -12.78 34.20 17.35
N GLY A 623 -12.49 34.49 16.07
CA GLY A 623 -13.52 34.66 15.03
C GLY A 623 -14.40 33.43 14.86
N CYS A 624 -13.80 32.22 14.86
CA CYS A 624 -14.55 30.96 14.80
C CYS A 624 -15.53 30.81 15.98
N PHE A 625 -15.07 31.07 17.21
CA PHE A 625 -15.92 30.96 18.40
C PHE A 625 -16.98 32.06 18.50
N ARG A 626 -16.71 33.27 18.04
CA ARG A 626 -17.72 34.33 18.05
C ARG A 626 -18.89 34.00 17.10
N GLY A 627 -18.63 33.30 15.99
CA GLY A 627 -19.69 32.83 15.09
C GLY A 627 -20.45 31.61 15.64
N ASP A 628 -19.75 30.52 15.92
CA ASP A 628 -20.40 29.21 16.11
C ASP A 628 -20.12 28.58 17.50
N LYS A 629 -20.14 29.40 18.57
CA LYS A 629 -19.93 28.87 19.94
C LYS A 629 -21.14 28.07 20.42
N MET A 630 -20.83 26.91 21.01
CA MET A 630 -21.70 26.25 21.97
C MET A 630 -21.02 26.19 23.33
N ILE A 631 -21.74 26.58 24.39
CA ILE A 631 -21.27 26.51 25.77
C ILE A 631 -22.13 25.48 26.50
N ASN A 632 -21.50 24.39 26.95
CA ASN A 632 -22.17 23.37 27.76
C ASN A 632 -21.91 23.65 29.25
N TYR A 633 -22.95 24.11 29.97
CA TYR A 633 -22.87 24.48 31.38
C TYR A 633 -23.01 23.29 32.34
N HIS A 634 -23.46 22.11 31.89
CA HIS A 634 -23.85 21.00 32.76
C HIS A 634 -22.73 19.96 33.02
N THR A 635 -21.77 19.80 32.11
CA THR A 635 -20.69 18.80 32.24
C THR A 635 -19.32 19.44 32.07
N ASN A 636 -18.77 20.07 33.11
CA ASN A 636 -17.41 20.63 33.13
C ASN A 636 -17.06 21.47 31.88
N THR A 637 -17.69 22.63 31.74
CA THR A 637 -17.10 23.88 31.20
C THR A 637 -16.05 23.73 30.09
N ARG A 638 -16.45 23.24 28.91
CA ARG A 638 -15.61 23.27 27.71
C ARG A 638 -16.21 24.21 26.67
N LEU A 639 -15.34 25.01 26.06
CA LEU A 639 -15.68 25.79 24.89
C LEU A 639 -15.72 24.84 23.68
N THR A 640 -16.82 24.84 22.93
CA THR A 640 -17.04 23.90 21.82
C THR A 640 -17.43 24.60 20.52
N LEU A 641 -16.94 24.08 19.40
CA LEU A 641 -17.34 24.45 18.03
C LEU A 641 -18.10 23.28 17.42
N LYS A 642 -19.15 23.59 16.67
CA LYS A 642 -19.95 22.60 15.92
C LYS A 642 -19.64 22.75 14.43
N THR A 643 -19.54 21.65 13.70
CA THR A 643 -19.39 21.70 12.24
C THR A 643 -19.83 20.40 11.59
N VAL A 644 -20.39 20.46 10.38
CA VAL A 644 -20.62 19.26 9.55
C VAL A 644 -19.36 18.83 8.77
N SER A 645 -18.37 19.72 8.62
CA SER A 645 -17.13 19.40 7.90
C SER A 645 -16.17 18.62 8.78
N ARG A 646 -15.96 17.34 8.43
CA ARG A 646 -14.91 16.50 9.01
C ARG A 646 -13.52 17.12 8.86
N LYS A 647 -13.27 17.80 7.73
CA LYS A 647 -11.98 18.44 7.45
C LYS A 647 -11.76 19.67 8.34
N LEU A 648 -12.77 20.52 8.50
CA LEU A 648 -12.70 21.67 9.40
C LEU A 648 -12.48 21.24 10.85
N ALA A 649 -13.21 20.23 11.32
CA ALA A 649 -13.03 19.70 12.67
C ALA A 649 -11.58 19.23 12.90
N SER A 650 -11.02 18.49 11.94
CA SER A 650 -9.64 18.04 12.01
C SER A 650 -8.64 19.20 11.96
N ASP A 651 -8.86 20.20 11.12
CA ASP A 651 -7.99 21.37 11.02
C ASP A 651 -7.98 22.21 12.29
N LEU A 652 -9.15 22.44 12.89
CA LEU A 652 -9.28 23.16 14.16
C LEU A 652 -8.54 22.44 15.28
N ILE A 653 -8.60 21.10 15.33
CA ILE A 653 -7.81 20.30 16.27
C ILE A 653 -6.31 20.55 16.08
N ILE A 654 -5.81 20.51 14.83
CA ILE A 654 -4.40 20.75 14.53
C ILE A 654 -3.99 22.18 14.91
N LEU A 655 -4.81 23.19 14.58
CA LEU A 655 -4.53 24.59 14.88
C LEU A 655 -4.51 24.87 16.39
N LEU A 656 -5.47 24.32 17.14
CA LEU A 656 -5.52 24.41 18.60
C LEU A 656 -4.32 23.71 19.25
N ARG A 657 -3.83 22.60 18.69
CA ARG A 657 -2.61 21.93 19.15
C ARG A 657 -1.36 22.77 18.91
N GLN A 658 -1.25 23.47 17.77
CA GLN A 658 -0.15 24.40 17.52
C GLN A 658 -0.14 25.55 18.54
N LEU A 659 -1.31 25.97 19.02
CA LEU A 659 -1.47 26.94 20.12
C LEU A 659 -1.23 26.34 21.52
N GLY A 660 -0.89 25.05 21.63
CA GLY A 660 -0.64 24.35 22.89
C GLY A 660 -1.90 23.94 23.66
N CYS A 661 -3.09 24.10 23.08
CA CYS A 661 -4.35 23.62 23.66
C CYS A 661 -4.58 22.14 23.36
N VAL A 662 -5.50 21.52 24.11
CA VAL A 662 -5.95 20.16 23.85
C VAL A 662 -7.38 20.17 23.32
N ALA A 663 -7.57 19.67 22.11
CA ALA A 663 -8.89 19.53 21.49
C ALA A 663 -9.38 18.08 21.53
N TYR A 664 -10.69 17.90 21.70
CA TYR A 664 -11.42 16.64 21.60
C TYR A 664 -12.38 16.75 20.43
N CYS A 665 -12.75 15.62 19.81
CA CYS A 665 -13.83 15.57 18.84
C CYS A 665 -14.89 14.57 19.30
N TRP A 666 -16.16 14.78 18.96
CA TRP A 666 -17.19 13.74 19.05
C TRP A 666 -18.31 14.02 18.05
N GLU A 667 -19.09 13.01 17.73
CA GLU A 667 -20.21 13.12 16.78
C GLU A 667 -21.54 13.26 17.51
N VAL A 668 -22.38 14.16 17.02
CA VAL A 668 -23.78 14.34 17.43
C VAL A 668 -24.62 14.50 16.16
N GLY A 669 -25.31 13.42 15.76
CA GLY A 669 -25.96 13.36 14.45
C GLY A 669 -24.93 13.50 13.33
N ASP A 670 -25.19 14.39 12.38
CA ASP A 670 -24.29 14.69 11.25
C ASP A 670 -23.17 15.70 11.60
N TYR A 671 -23.12 16.15 12.86
CA TYR A 671 -22.18 17.18 13.31
C TYR A 671 -20.98 16.59 14.05
N GLN A 672 -19.80 17.13 13.75
CA GLN A 672 -18.58 17.02 14.54
C GLN A 672 -18.53 18.18 15.55
N ILE A 673 -18.35 17.86 16.82
CA ILE A 673 -18.16 18.86 17.88
C ILE A 673 -16.70 18.83 18.33
N VAL A 674 -16.02 19.97 18.21
CA VAL A 674 -14.63 20.17 18.66
C VAL A 674 -14.65 20.88 20.00
N GLY A 675 -14.25 20.19 21.06
CA GLY A 675 -14.20 20.74 22.42
C GLY A 675 -12.79 21.00 22.91
N VAL A 676 -12.56 22.18 23.49
CA VAL A 676 -11.22 22.61 23.94
C VAL A 676 -11.04 22.38 25.45
N SER A 677 -9.82 22.01 25.83
CA SER A 677 -9.32 21.86 27.20
C SER A 677 -7.89 22.38 27.26
N GLU A 678 -7.34 22.58 28.46
CA GLU A 678 -6.05 23.27 28.66
C GLU A 678 -6.04 24.64 27.96
N THR A 679 -7.01 25.48 28.31
CA THR A 679 -7.27 26.78 27.66
C THR A 679 -6.32 27.90 28.10
N GLY A 680 -5.22 27.59 28.79
CA GLY A 680 -4.29 28.59 29.33
C GLY A 680 -3.75 29.55 28.26
N ASN A 681 -3.48 29.06 27.05
CA ASN A 681 -2.98 29.87 25.94
C ASN A 681 -4.06 30.68 25.22
N ILE A 682 -5.34 30.46 25.52
CA ILE A 682 -6.49 31.18 24.94
C ILE A 682 -7.42 31.72 26.04
N LEU A 683 -6.86 31.98 27.23
CA LEU A 683 -7.63 32.33 28.42
C LEU A 683 -8.37 33.65 28.23
N ASP A 684 -7.74 34.60 27.54
CA ASP A 684 -8.29 35.88 27.09
C ASP A 684 -9.59 35.68 26.28
N ILE A 685 -9.56 34.80 25.28
CA ILE A 685 -10.73 34.46 24.46
C ILE A 685 -11.83 33.82 25.33
N VAL A 686 -11.45 32.92 26.23
CA VAL A 686 -12.39 32.24 27.12
C VAL A 686 -13.08 33.23 28.07
N HIS A 687 -12.31 34.16 28.65
CA HIS A 687 -12.83 35.20 29.53
C HIS A 687 -13.81 36.11 28.80
N GLU A 688 -13.47 36.55 27.60
CA GLU A 688 -14.34 37.37 26.77
C GLU A 688 -15.65 36.65 26.42
N LEU A 689 -15.59 35.38 26.03
CA LEU A 689 -16.77 34.67 25.54
C LEU A 689 -17.67 34.12 26.66
N CYS A 690 -17.09 33.78 27.81
CA CYS A 690 -17.79 33.09 28.89
C CYS A 690 -17.98 33.92 30.16
N ASN A 691 -17.36 35.10 30.26
CA ASN A 691 -17.29 35.93 31.48
C ASN A 691 -16.80 35.17 32.73
N ARG A 692 -16.01 34.10 32.54
CA ARG A 692 -15.39 33.31 33.61
C ARG A 692 -14.20 32.51 33.09
N SER A 693 -13.27 32.14 33.96
CA SER A 693 -12.23 31.17 33.62
C SER A 693 -12.83 29.76 33.48
N LEU A 694 -12.45 29.05 32.41
CA LEU A 694 -12.74 27.61 32.28
C LEU A 694 -11.46 26.84 32.60
N ASN A 695 -11.47 26.06 33.68
CA ASN A 695 -10.33 25.23 34.10
C ASN A 695 -10.56 23.73 33.79
N ALA A 696 -10.97 23.43 32.56
CA ALA A 696 -11.13 22.05 32.11
C ALA A 696 -9.76 21.40 31.83
N LYS A 697 -9.26 20.63 32.81
CA LYS A 697 -8.04 19.82 32.64
C LYS A 697 -8.28 18.65 31.68
N SER A 698 -7.30 18.41 30.82
CA SER A 698 -7.35 17.35 29.82
C SER A 698 -6.94 16.00 30.39
N ARG A 699 -7.67 14.95 29.99
CA ARG A 699 -7.28 13.55 30.20
C ARG A 699 -6.50 12.99 29.01
N LEU A 700 -6.28 13.74 27.93
CA LEU A 700 -5.54 13.25 26.76
C LEU A 700 -4.02 13.44 26.90
N LEU A 701 -3.54 14.56 27.44
CA LEU A 701 -2.10 14.76 27.76
C LEU A 701 -1.70 14.01 29.03
N SER A 702 -1.90 12.70 29.01
CA SER A 702 -1.62 11.81 30.13
C SER A 702 -1.34 10.41 29.61
N ILE A 703 -0.61 9.61 30.39
CA ILE A 703 -0.36 8.19 30.13
C ILE A 703 -1.22 7.36 31.10
N PRO A 704 -1.72 6.17 30.70
CA PRO A 704 -2.34 5.21 31.63
C PRO A 704 -1.50 5.01 32.90
N ALA A 705 -2.11 5.19 34.08
CA ALA A 705 -1.36 5.16 35.34
C ALA A 705 -0.71 3.78 35.61
N GLU A 706 -1.32 2.71 35.09
CA GLU A 706 -0.78 1.35 35.06
C GLU A 706 0.66 1.29 34.48
N LEU A 707 0.90 1.96 33.34
CA LEU A 707 2.22 1.99 32.70
C LEU A 707 3.27 2.71 33.56
N VAL A 708 2.85 3.77 34.25
CA VAL A 708 3.76 4.50 35.15
C VAL A 708 4.04 3.68 36.40
N TYR A 709 3.01 3.05 36.96
CA TYR A 709 3.10 2.26 38.19
C TYR A 709 3.97 1.01 38.02
N ASN A 710 3.89 0.35 36.87
CA ASN A 710 4.71 -0.82 36.55
C ASN A 710 6.21 -0.51 36.52
N LEU A 711 6.60 0.74 36.25
CA LEU A 711 7.99 1.21 36.30
C LEU A 711 8.38 1.88 37.63
N ARG A 712 7.55 1.75 38.68
CA ARG A 712 7.76 2.39 39.99
C ARG A 712 9.14 2.11 40.57
N HIS A 713 9.60 0.85 40.48
CA HIS A 713 10.88 0.47 41.09
C HIS A 713 12.04 1.14 40.36
N GLU A 714 12.02 1.10 39.04
CA GLU A 714 13.04 1.70 38.18
C GLU A 714 13.06 3.23 38.35
N MET A 715 11.90 3.88 38.40
CA MET A 715 11.79 5.32 38.69
C MET A 715 12.38 5.67 40.06
N ARG A 716 12.13 4.87 41.10
CA ARG A 716 12.72 5.10 42.44
C ARG A 716 14.23 4.89 42.48
N LYS A 717 14.77 3.99 41.65
CA LYS A 717 16.22 3.79 41.51
C LYS A 717 16.88 5.00 40.84
N ALA A 718 16.21 5.61 39.85
CA ALA A 718 16.73 6.76 39.12
C ALA A 718 16.66 8.09 39.90
N VAL A 719 15.84 8.19 40.96
CA VAL A 719 15.68 9.40 41.79
C VAL A 719 16.51 9.31 43.09
N PRO A 720 17.23 10.38 43.49
CA PRO A 720 17.96 10.44 44.76
C PRO A 720 17.08 10.15 45.98
N TYR A 721 17.66 9.53 47.03
CA TYR A 721 16.91 9.05 48.20
C TYR A 721 15.99 10.10 48.83
N GLY A 722 16.49 11.33 49.03
CA GLY A 722 15.73 12.44 49.63
C GLY A 722 14.53 12.92 48.81
N GLU A 723 14.50 12.66 47.50
CA GLU A 723 13.42 13.13 46.61
C GLU A 723 12.38 12.05 46.29
N ARG A 724 12.58 10.81 46.76
CA ARG A 724 11.66 9.68 46.50
C ARG A 724 10.24 9.93 47.02
N THR A 725 10.09 10.66 48.12
CA THR A 725 8.78 11.04 48.68
C THR A 725 8.05 12.01 47.75
N LYS A 726 8.77 12.95 47.13
CA LYS A 726 8.25 13.89 46.13
C LYS A 726 7.79 13.14 44.87
N LEU A 727 8.60 12.19 44.37
CA LEU A 727 8.23 11.30 43.27
C LEU A 727 6.94 10.52 43.57
N HIS A 728 6.81 9.97 44.78
CA HIS A 728 5.63 9.22 45.19
C HIS A 728 4.36 10.08 45.18
N LYS A 729 4.44 11.29 45.74
CA LYS A 729 3.33 12.28 45.73
C LYS A 729 2.93 12.68 44.31
N LEU A 730 3.88 12.75 43.37
CA LEU A 730 3.63 13.12 41.98
C LEU A 730 2.92 12.02 41.17
N LEU A 731 3.38 10.76 41.27
CA LEU A 731 3.00 9.71 40.32
C LEU A 731 2.18 8.55 40.91
N PHE A 732 2.35 8.23 42.20
CA PHE A 732 1.93 6.93 42.74
C PHE A 732 0.81 7.00 43.79
N THR A 733 0.25 8.19 44.05
CA THR A 733 -0.81 8.41 45.05
C THR A 733 -2.08 7.62 44.82
N ASN A 734 -2.41 7.31 43.56
CA ASN A 734 -3.64 6.61 43.19
C ASN A 734 -3.44 5.10 42.94
N GLY A 735 -2.32 4.51 43.36
CA GLY A 735 -2.09 3.06 43.27
C GLY A 735 -2.21 2.48 41.86
N GLY A 736 -1.79 3.22 40.83
CA GLY A 736 -1.85 2.78 39.43
C GLY A 736 -3.23 2.93 38.76
N ARG A 737 -4.23 3.49 39.43
CA ARG A 737 -5.57 3.72 38.85
C ARG A 737 -5.64 5.05 38.09
N GLY A 738 -6.36 5.05 36.96
CA GLY A 738 -6.63 6.25 36.17
C GLY A 738 -5.51 6.59 35.17
N ARG A 739 -5.12 7.86 35.10
CA ARG A 739 -4.08 8.37 34.19
C ARG A 739 -3.19 9.38 34.90
N VAL A 740 -1.93 9.45 34.50
CA VAL A 740 -0.94 10.41 35.03
C VAL A 740 -0.64 11.45 33.96
N GLY A 741 -0.87 12.72 34.29
CA GLY A 741 -0.66 13.85 33.38
C GLY A 741 0.81 14.06 32.99
N TYR A 742 1.05 14.57 31.78
CA TYR A 742 2.41 14.79 31.25
C TYR A 742 3.20 15.79 32.09
N GLU A 743 2.57 16.84 32.63
CA GLU A 743 3.24 17.81 33.50
C GLU A 743 3.82 17.17 34.76
N ARG A 744 3.07 16.25 35.40
CA ARG A 744 3.58 15.50 36.55
C ARG A 744 4.72 14.56 36.17
N LEU A 745 4.64 13.95 34.98
CA LEU A 745 5.70 13.08 34.46
C LEU A 745 6.96 13.86 34.12
N LYS A 746 6.86 15.04 33.49
CA LYS A 746 8.00 15.94 33.23
C LYS A 746 8.69 16.34 34.52
N MET A 747 7.93 16.79 35.52
CA MET A 747 8.47 17.12 36.85
C MET A 747 9.17 15.90 37.46
N ALA A 748 8.61 14.70 37.33
CA ALA A 748 9.23 13.48 37.84
C ALA A 748 10.53 13.11 37.10
N PHE A 749 10.57 13.26 35.77
CA PHE A 749 11.77 13.01 34.96
C PHE A 749 12.90 13.99 35.27
N GLN A 750 12.60 15.24 35.64
CA GLN A 750 13.60 16.20 36.09
C GLN A 750 14.30 15.80 37.39
N LEU A 751 13.66 14.99 38.24
CA LEU A 751 14.26 14.47 39.48
C LEU A 751 15.16 13.24 39.23
N MET A 752 15.15 12.68 38.01
CA MET A 752 15.88 11.45 37.68
C MET A 752 17.29 11.75 37.16
N LYS A 753 18.27 10.93 37.57
CA LYS A 753 19.62 10.96 37.01
C LYS A 753 19.66 10.22 35.67
N GLU A 754 20.05 10.92 34.60
CA GLU A 754 20.05 10.38 33.23
C GLU A 754 20.89 9.09 33.08
N SER A 755 22.00 8.98 33.83
CA SER A 755 22.89 7.81 33.81
C SER A 755 22.26 6.52 34.34
N VAL A 756 21.10 6.60 35.00
CA VAL A 756 20.41 5.46 35.65
C VAL A 756 19.10 5.10 34.94
N ILE A 757 18.70 5.86 33.91
CA ILE A 757 17.46 5.64 33.17
C ILE A 757 17.62 4.44 32.23
N ASN A 758 16.80 3.41 32.43
CA ASN A 758 16.74 2.25 31.55
C ASN A 758 15.95 2.53 30.25
N GLU A 759 15.99 1.59 29.31
CA GLU A 759 15.36 1.76 27.98
C GLU A 759 13.84 1.99 28.06
N LYS A 760 13.14 1.30 28.97
CA LYS A 760 11.68 1.45 29.16
C LYS A 760 11.30 2.85 29.66
N LEU A 761 12.06 3.39 30.62
CA LEU A 761 11.88 4.75 31.11
C LEU A 761 12.26 5.78 30.06
N ARG A 762 13.31 5.53 29.28
CA ARG A 762 13.72 6.40 28.18
C ARG A 762 12.61 6.50 27.14
N SER A 763 12.00 5.38 26.72
CA SER A 763 10.85 5.37 25.83
C SER A 763 9.69 6.23 26.37
N LEU A 764 9.31 6.03 27.64
CA LEU A 764 8.22 6.82 28.26
C LEU A 764 8.57 8.31 28.36
N LYS A 765 9.82 8.65 28.65
CA LYS A 765 10.34 10.03 28.65
C LYS A 765 10.25 10.65 27.26
N THR A 766 10.71 9.94 26.22
CA THR A 766 10.68 10.41 24.83
C THR A 766 9.25 10.66 24.34
N LEU A 767 8.28 9.81 24.69
CA LEU A 767 6.86 10.05 24.39
C LEU A 767 6.34 11.35 25.02
N VAL A 768 6.70 11.60 26.28
CA VAL A 768 6.27 12.79 27.03
C VAL A 768 6.91 14.07 26.49
N GLU A 769 8.21 14.03 26.17
CA GLU A 769 8.96 15.18 25.63
C GLU A 769 8.54 15.56 24.21
N ASN A 770 8.26 14.56 23.37
CA ASN A 770 7.83 14.76 21.99
C ASN A 770 6.31 14.95 21.85
N GLY A 771 5.55 14.87 22.95
CA GLY A 771 4.10 15.04 22.91
C GLY A 771 3.40 13.99 22.05
N VAL A 772 3.88 12.75 22.09
CA VAL A 772 3.18 11.60 21.49
C VAL A 772 2.25 11.01 22.54
N VAL A 773 0.95 10.97 22.24
CA VAL A 773 -0.09 10.56 23.18
C VAL A 773 -0.60 9.16 22.86
N LEU A 774 -0.77 8.36 23.91
CA LEU A 774 -1.33 7.01 23.82
C LEU A 774 -2.83 7.03 24.09
N LEU A 775 -3.59 6.70 23.05
CA LEU A 775 -5.04 6.81 23.00
C LEU A 775 -5.68 5.43 22.90
N PRO A 776 -6.50 5.02 23.89
CA PRO A 776 -7.22 3.76 23.78
C PRO A 776 -8.27 3.84 22.66
N ILE A 777 -8.32 2.79 21.84
CA ILE A 777 -9.41 2.57 20.88
C ILE A 777 -10.71 2.38 21.65
N VAL A 778 -11.76 3.06 21.21
CA VAL A 778 -13.12 2.92 21.76
C VAL A 778 -14.00 2.11 20.82
N LYS A 779 -13.85 2.31 19.51
CA LYS A 779 -14.68 1.66 18.50
C LYS A 779 -13.87 1.34 17.26
N VAL A 780 -14.12 0.17 16.67
CA VAL A 780 -13.66 -0.21 15.34
C VAL A 780 -14.89 -0.55 14.53
N LYS A 781 -15.19 0.21 13.47
CA LYS A 781 -16.33 -0.02 12.59
C LYS A 781 -15.85 -0.57 11.26
N THR A 782 -16.60 -1.50 10.70
CA THR A 782 -16.42 -1.94 9.32
C THR A 782 -17.39 -1.17 8.44
N ILE A 783 -16.88 -0.62 7.34
CA ILE A 783 -17.64 0.11 6.33
C ILE A 783 -17.59 -0.77 5.08
N ASP A 784 -18.71 -1.38 4.74
CA ASP A 784 -18.86 -2.13 3.48
C ASP A 784 -18.91 -1.13 2.34
N ASN A 785 -17.98 -1.25 1.39
CA ASN A 785 -17.89 -0.32 0.28
C ASN A 785 -17.62 -1.07 -1.02
N THR A 786 -18.37 -0.73 -2.07
CA THR A 786 -18.19 -1.26 -3.42
C THR A 786 -17.07 -0.48 -4.10
N LYS A 787 -15.86 -1.08 -4.18
CA LYS A 787 -14.69 -0.54 -4.92
C LYS A 787 -14.33 0.92 -4.59
N THR A 788 -13.51 1.14 -3.57
CA THR A 788 -12.98 2.45 -3.17
C THR A 788 -11.57 2.66 -3.69
N ILE A 789 -11.21 3.89 -4.09
CA ILE A 789 -9.82 4.24 -4.39
C ILE A 789 -9.08 4.48 -3.07
N VAL A 790 -7.97 3.79 -2.88
CA VAL A 790 -7.10 3.91 -1.72
C VAL A 790 -5.72 4.41 -2.13
N TYR A 791 -5.05 5.05 -1.18
CA TYR A 791 -3.84 5.83 -1.35
C TYR A 791 -2.80 5.41 -0.32
N ASP A 792 -1.52 5.60 -0.62
CA ASP A 792 -0.44 5.41 0.35
C ASP A 792 0.77 6.29 0.04
N VAL A 793 1.58 6.59 1.05
CA VAL A 793 2.76 7.45 0.93
C VAL A 793 3.97 6.73 1.52
N GLU A 794 5.03 6.64 0.72
CA GLU A 794 6.32 6.17 1.21
C GLU A 794 7.13 7.34 1.77
N VAL A 795 7.40 7.27 3.06
CA VAL A 795 8.18 8.26 3.81
C VAL A 795 9.54 7.66 4.17
N GLY A 796 10.59 8.49 4.21
CA GLY A 796 11.89 8.09 4.74
C GLY A 796 11.82 7.52 6.17
N GLU A 797 12.92 6.94 6.66
CA GLU A 797 12.97 6.38 8.03
C GLU A 797 12.43 7.42 9.04
N PRO A 798 11.42 7.08 9.86
CA PRO A 798 11.09 5.75 10.35
C PRO A 798 9.98 5.02 9.57
N HIS A 799 9.59 5.52 8.40
CA HIS A 799 8.56 4.92 7.55
C HIS A 799 7.14 4.93 8.15
N THR A 800 6.87 5.95 8.93
CA THR A 800 5.53 6.28 9.41
C THR A 800 5.10 7.62 8.87
N PHE A 801 3.80 7.86 8.85
CA PHE A 801 3.23 9.18 8.61
C PHE A 801 2.00 9.37 9.48
N THR A 802 1.62 10.63 9.69
CA THR A 802 0.39 10.95 10.42
C THR A 802 -0.78 11.06 9.46
N GLY A 803 -1.87 10.36 9.77
CA GLY A 803 -3.10 10.37 8.99
C GLY A 803 -4.34 10.41 9.86
N GLY A 804 -5.45 10.82 9.25
CA GLY A 804 -6.76 10.86 9.89
C GLY A 804 -6.97 12.02 10.86
N LEU A 805 -8.20 12.09 11.38
CA LEU A 805 -8.64 13.14 12.27
C LEU A 805 -7.88 13.03 13.59
N GLY A 806 -7.02 14.01 13.87
CA GLY A 806 -6.18 14.04 15.06
C GLY A 806 -4.76 13.49 14.88
N ALA A 807 -4.27 13.32 13.66
CA ALA A 807 -2.88 12.91 13.37
C ALA A 807 -2.47 11.61 14.08
N LEU A 808 -3.16 10.51 13.73
CA LEU A 808 -2.81 9.16 14.19
C LEU A 808 -1.61 8.65 13.41
N ILE A 809 -0.74 7.87 14.05
CA ILE A 809 0.49 7.37 13.41
C ILE A 809 0.18 6.09 12.64
N LEU A 810 0.44 6.15 11.33
CA LEU A 810 0.21 5.09 10.34
C LEU A 810 1.55 4.58 9.81
N HIS A 811 1.62 3.28 9.48
CA HIS A 811 2.86 2.63 9.04
C HIS A 811 2.82 2.22 7.55
N ASN A 812 3.97 2.32 6.86
CA ASN A 812 4.15 1.92 5.45
C ASN A 812 4.21 0.38 5.25
N SER A 813 4.26 -0.12 4.00
CA SER A 813 4.15 -1.54 3.58
C SER A 813 5.04 -2.60 4.28
N ASP A 814 4.76 -3.91 4.10
CA ASP A 814 5.26 -4.95 5.03
C ASP A 814 6.79 -5.24 5.04
N ILE A 815 7.55 -5.00 3.96
CA ILE A 815 9.04 -5.10 3.97
C ILE A 815 9.62 -4.13 5.01
N VAL A 816 8.92 -3.01 5.19
CA VAL A 816 9.28 -1.93 6.08
C VAL A 816 8.61 -2.08 7.46
N LYS A 817 7.36 -2.58 7.51
CA LYS A 817 6.58 -2.91 8.73
C LYS A 817 7.28 -3.88 9.67
N TYR A 818 7.95 -4.86 9.10
CA TYR A 818 8.71 -5.82 9.88
C TYR A 818 10.21 -5.46 9.88
N LYS A 819 10.60 -4.23 9.51
CA LYS A 819 12.02 -3.79 9.50
C LYS A 819 12.98 -4.90 9.07
N LEU A 820 12.60 -5.63 8.03
CA LEU A 820 13.25 -6.88 7.71
C LEU A 820 14.65 -6.51 7.21
N PRO A 821 15.70 -7.20 7.69
CA PRO A 821 16.98 -7.20 7.00
C PRO A 821 16.74 -7.28 5.48
N SER A 822 17.18 -6.25 4.76
CA SER A 822 16.90 -6.09 3.35
C SER A 822 18.12 -5.60 2.61
N ASP A 823 18.39 -6.24 1.48
CA ASP A 823 19.53 -5.96 0.62
C ASP A 823 19.10 -5.09 -0.57
N PRO A 824 19.97 -4.23 -1.11
CA PRO A 824 19.69 -3.53 -2.34
C PRO A 824 19.56 -4.52 -3.53
N LEU A 825 18.68 -4.20 -4.48
CA LEU A 825 18.57 -4.96 -5.73
C LEU A 825 19.83 -4.80 -6.57
N THR A 826 20.31 -5.92 -7.12
CA THR A 826 21.46 -5.93 -8.03
C THR A 826 21.06 -5.53 -9.45
N LYS A 827 22.04 -5.24 -10.32
CA LYS A 827 21.79 -5.00 -11.75
C LYS A 827 21.06 -6.17 -12.42
N VAL A 828 21.33 -7.39 -11.97
CA VAL A 828 20.67 -8.61 -12.47
C VAL A 828 19.19 -8.63 -12.07
N ASP A 829 18.88 -8.26 -10.82
CA ASP A 829 17.50 -8.21 -10.31
C ASP A 829 16.66 -7.15 -11.04
N LEU A 830 17.25 -5.98 -11.34
CA LEU A 830 16.59 -4.92 -12.10
C LEU A 830 16.32 -5.35 -13.55
N LYS A 831 17.30 -5.99 -14.20
CA LYS A 831 17.10 -6.58 -15.54
C LYS A 831 15.99 -7.62 -15.50
N ARG A 832 15.93 -8.44 -14.46
CA ARG A 832 14.89 -9.44 -14.27
C ARG A 832 13.50 -8.81 -14.17
N LEU A 833 13.33 -7.75 -13.39
CA LEU A 833 12.05 -7.03 -13.29
C LEU A 833 11.55 -6.50 -14.64
N GLU A 834 12.44 -5.98 -15.48
CA GLU A 834 12.09 -5.56 -16.84
C GLU A 834 11.67 -6.72 -17.75
N GLU A 835 12.29 -7.89 -17.61
CA GLU A 835 11.88 -9.12 -18.30
C GLU A 835 10.49 -9.58 -17.82
N LEU A 836 10.26 -9.61 -16.50
CA LEU A 836 8.97 -10.00 -15.92
C LEU A 836 7.84 -9.06 -16.38
N LYS A 837 8.12 -7.75 -16.47
CA LYS A 837 7.15 -6.75 -16.91
C LYS A 837 6.62 -6.99 -18.32
N ARG A 838 7.49 -7.49 -19.22
CA ARG A 838 7.16 -7.76 -20.64
C ARG A 838 6.52 -9.13 -20.85
N ASP A 839 6.65 -10.03 -19.89
CA ASP A 839 6.16 -11.40 -19.99
C ASP A 839 4.62 -11.44 -19.87
N PRO A 840 3.93 -12.14 -20.80
CA PRO A 840 2.47 -12.19 -20.83
C PRO A 840 1.83 -12.75 -19.55
N ARG A 841 2.56 -13.55 -18.77
CA ARG A 841 2.09 -14.14 -17.50
C ARG A 841 1.87 -13.10 -16.39
N TYR A 842 2.56 -11.97 -16.46
CA TYR A 842 2.53 -10.95 -15.42
C TYR A 842 1.61 -9.79 -15.77
N LYS A 843 0.74 -9.92 -16.78
CA LYS A 843 -0.15 -8.83 -17.22
C LYS A 843 -1.29 -8.51 -16.23
N ASP A 844 -1.62 -9.43 -15.33
CA ASP A 844 -2.64 -9.19 -14.33
C ASP A 844 -2.23 -8.06 -13.37
N GLU A 845 -3.22 -7.31 -12.91
CA GLU A 845 -3.05 -6.09 -12.11
C GLU A 845 -2.18 -6.31 -10.86
N LEU A 846 -2.33 -7.47 -10.22
CA LEU A 846 -1.55 -7.85 -9.03
C LEU A 846 -0.05 -7.96 -9.33
N TRP A 847 0.32 -8.59 -10.45
CA TRP A 847 1.72 -8.81 -10.81
C TRP A 847 2.42 -7.54 -11.28
N GLN A 848 1.75 -6.74 -12.10
CA GLN A 848 2.28 -5.43 -12.53
C GLN A 848 2.50 -4.48 -11.36
N LYS A 849 1.60 -4.50 -10.36
CA LYS A 849 1.72 -3.72 -9.12
C LYS A 849 2.98 -4.06 -8.34
N GLU A 850 3.30 -5.34 -8.23
CA GLU A 850 4.47 -5.80 -7.46
C GLU A 850 5.79 -5.59 -8.19
N ILE A 851 5.82 -5.81 -9.52
CA ILE A 851 6.99 -5.47 -10.33
C ILE A 851 7.31 -3.98 -10.20
N ALA A 852 6.28 -3.12 -10.29
CA ALA A 852 6.45 -1.68 -10.12
C ALA A 852 6.95 -1.32 -8.70
N THR A 853 6.49 -2.04 -7.68
CA THR A 853 6.93 -1.85 -6.29
C THR A 853 8.40 -2.21 -6.13
N PHE A 854 8.86 -3.38 -6.59
CA PHE A 854 10.27 -3.78 -6.53
C PHE A 854 11.21 -2.87 -7.34
N GLN A 855 10.79 -2.44 -8.54
CA GLN A 855 11.55 -1.47 -9.34
C GLN A 855 11.74 -0.14 -8.61
N ARG A 856 10.78 0.23 -7.75
CA ARG A 856 10.76 1.49 -7.02
C ARG A 856 11.52 1.43 -5.70
N ILE A 857 11.30 0.40 -4.87
CA ILE A 857 11.96 0.27 -3.57
C ILE A 857 13.44 -0.12 -3.70
N LYS A 858 13.82 -0.79 -4.81
CA LYS A 858 15.18 -1.30 -5.07
C LYS A 858 15.80 -2.06 -3.89
N ARG A 859 14.96 -2.73 -3.11
CA ARG A 859 15.34 -3.59 -2.00
C ARG A 859 14.66 -4.93 -2.13
N LYS A 860 15.34 -5.98 -1.69
CA LYS A 860 14.83 -7.35 -1.55
C LYS A 860 14.95 -7.78 -0.09
N SER A 861 14.10 -8.70 0.33
CA SER A 861 14.18 -9.26 1.67
C SER A 861 13.81 -10.74 1.64
N GLU A 862 14.61 -11.53 2.35
CA GLU A 862 14.38 -12.96 2.51
C GLU A 862 13.32 -13.22 3.59
N GLN A 863 12.58 -14.32 3.51
CA GLN A 863 11.63 -14.70 4.56
C GLN A 863 12.32 -14.98 5.90
N GLU A 864 13.57 -15.42 5.88
CA GLU A 864 14.36 -15.64 7.09
C GLU A 864 14.60 -14.35 7.86
N ALA A 865 14.47 -13.19 7.22
CA ALA A 865 14.58 -11.88 7.86
C ALA A 865 13.55 -11.67 8.98
N PHE A 866 12.44 -12.42 8.98
CA PHE A 866 11.45 -12.41 10.05
C PHE A 866 11.94 -13.06 11.35
N SER A 867 13.05 -13.83 11.32
CA SER A 867 13.72 -14.36 12.51
C SER A 867 14.11 -13.26 13.51
N ARG A 868 14.25 -12.02 13.05
CA ARG A 868 14.44 -10.82 13.89
C ARG A 868 13.37 -10.68 14.98
N TYR A 869 12.14 -11.15 14.75
CA TYR A 869 11.04 -11.10 15.73
C TYR A 869 10.88 -12.39 16.54
N GLY A 870 11.86 -13.28 16.47
CA GLY A 870 11.82 -14.61 17.05
C GLY A 870 11.57 -15.67 16.00
N LEU A 871 12.19 -16.82 16.19
CA LEU A 871 12.19 -17.93 15.24
C LEU A 871 10.79 -18.54 15.01
N THR A 872 9.82 -18.26 15.90
CA THR A 872 8.44 -18.75 15.82
C THR A 872 7.48 -17.77 15.13
N PHE A 873 7.86 -16.50 14.97
CA PHE A 873 6.97 -15.39 14.59
C PHE A 873 6.22 -15.64 13.28
N ILE A 874 6.91 -16.22 12.30
CA ILE A 874 6.34 -16.52 10.98
C ILE A 874 5.18 -17.52 11.14
N VAL A 875 5.33 -18.52 12.01
CA VAL A 875 4.34 -19.57 12.25
C VAL A 875 3.23 -19.12 13.18
N SER A 876 3.56 -18.38 14.24
CA SER A 876 2.60 -17.98 15.26
C SER A 876 1.69 -16.83 14.80
N ASN A 877 2.20 -15.90 13.99
CA ASN A 877 1.50 -14.65 13.68
C ASN A 877 1.30 -14.47 12.18
N TYR A 878 2.37 -14.53 11.39
CA TYR A 878 2.33 -14.11 9.99
C TYR A 878 1.57 -15.08 9.08
N LEU A 879 1.88 -16.38 9.15
CA LEU A 879 1.24 -17.43 8.37
C LEU A 879 -0.27 -17.58 8.66
N PRO A 880 -0.74 -17.68 9.93
CA PRO A 880 -2.18 -17.72 10.23
C PRO A 880 -2.94 -16.50 9.71
N GLN A 881 -2.31 -15.33 9.77
CA GLN A 881 -2.88 -14.09 9.25
C GLN A 881 -3.05 -14.14 7.73
N ARG A 882 -2.04 -14.60 6.99
CA ARG A 882 -2.06 -14.70 5.53
C ARG A 882 -3.03 -15.75 5.02
N LEU A 883 -3.06 -16.92 5.65
CA LEU A 883 -4.00 -17.98 5.26
C LEU A 883 -5.47 -17.52 5.41
N LYS A 884 -5.79 -16.71 6.43
CA LYS A 884 -7.13 -16.11 6.57
C LYS A 884 -7.48 -15.11 5.48
N GLU A 885 -6.51 -14.37 4.96
CA GLU A 885 -6.72 -13.42 3.86
C GLU A 885 -7.01 -14.11 2.54
N LEU A 886 -6.29 -15.19 2.25
CA LEU A 886 -6.33 -15.86 0.96
C LEU A 886 -7.53 -16.80 0.85
N ASN A 887 -8.00 -17.42 1.93
CA ASN A 887 -9.22 -18.24 1.95
C ASN A 887 -10.52 -17.44 1.71
N ARG A 888 -10.46 -16.10 1.70
CA ARG A 888 -11.62 -15.21 1.44
C ARG A 888 -11.68 -14.67 0.00
N ARG A 889 -10.67 -14.96 -0.81
CA ARG A 889 -10.67 -14.74 -2.26
C ARG A 889 -11.21 -15.98 -2.95
#